data_AF-E9FL65-F1
#
_entry.id   AF-E9FL65-F1
#
_cell.length_a   1.000
_cell.length_b   1.000
_cell.length_c   1.000
_cell.angle_alpha   90.00
_cell.angle_beta   90.00
_cell.angle_gamma   90.00
#
_symmetry.space_group_name_H-M   'P 1'
#
loop_
_entity.id
_entity.type
_entity.pdbx_description
1 polymer ?
#
loop_
_entity_poly.entity_id
_entity_poly.type
_entity_poly.pdbx_seq_one_letter_code
_entity_poly.pdbx_strand_id
1 'polypeptide(L)'
;MSQNKQDKGFHFSICKRSVGVCGVAIATFLLGSGLIFQSNVVKATEQSVAAVSGENIAAHKPASQSSIAYGGEASRAVDGNRDNAWSHRSVTHTDFQDHSWWKVDLEKEESVGTVRIYNRGDGDVAKRLSNFDVILLDKAGNEVTRQHIDSLNNQPTIDVQFSGINARYVKVELNNSKTPLSLAEVEVYRTVKDKSATSNKSENSSKTDFTAELNHYLFDLNYDKTDILTRRGEALENYTNTSTRQQGNEFVVVEKVKKSLSNGSSDVAINSNGDIYLGALFKANQDLLENKPQQISLDRSKGRISVDLPGMVGGDSYVDANPTVSGMQEGVNTLLNRWHEKYAAKNPAPARMQYESTSAYSMNQLKAKFGSDFEKIGVNLKIDFEAVNKGEKQIEVVDFKQIYYTANFDAPKNPSDVFAQGVTVDQLKARGIDEKTPPVYVSSVSYGRQMYVKFETTSKSTELKAAIDAVIKGVPIKAESEWARVLKDTKVTVSIVGGNADRAGRVVTGTVEDLKSLIQEGATFSTQNPAVPISYKTAFLKDNQVATIQSNTDYIETKVTSYKNGFLNLHHKGAYIARYYVYWDEVTYDKDGIESIRSRQWEDNGKSRTAGFQTEIQFRGNVRNIRVKIQEKTGLVWEPWRTVYNRSDLPLVQKRTIVNSGTTIRPKYDEKVENN
;
A
#
# COMPACT_ATOMS: atom_id res chain seq x y z
N MET A 1 20.05 -77.29 0.04
CA MET A 1 18.73 -77.74 0.52
C MET A 1 18.37 -76.95 1.78
N SER A 2 17.13 -76.46 1.80
CA SER A 2 16.33 -76.04 2.96
C SER A 2 16.66 -74.78 3.77
N GLN A 3 15.68 -73.87 3.69
CA GLN A 3 15.15 -72.85 4.61
C GLN A 3 15.49 -73.05 6.11
N ASN A 4 15.51 -72.05 7.01
CA ASN A 4 14.65 -70.86 7.14
C ASN A 4 15.20 -69.90 8.23
N LYS A 5 14.75 -68.64 8.16
CA LYS A 5 14.71 -67.57 9.21
C LYS A 5 16.01 -67.08 9.88
N GLN A 6 16.34 -65.82 9.62
CA GLN A 6 16.79 -64.88 10.68
C GLN A 6 16.66 -63.42 10.25
N ASP A 7 16.17 -62.61 11.19
CA ASP A 7 16.19 -61.15 11.23
C ASP A 7 17.52 -60.57 10.74
N LYS A 8 17.43 -59.50 9.94
CA LYS A 8 18.54 -58.55 9.77
C LYS A 8 18.00 -57.13 9.81
N GLY A 9 18.45 -56.42 10.83
CA GLY A 9 18.27 -54.98 11.00
C GLY A 9 18.85 -54.21 9.83
N PHE A 10 18.16 -53.14 9.46
CA PHE A 10 18.67 -52.14 8.55
C PHE A 10 19.43 -51.08 9.35
N HIS A 11 20.74 -51.03 9.10
CA HIS A 11 21.63 -49.94 9.47
C HIS A 11 21.14 -48.62 8.83
N PHE A 12 20.77 -47.65 9.66
CA PHE A 12 20.69 -46.25 9.24
C PHE A 12 22.08 -45.62 9.42
N SER A 13 22.74 -45.35 8.30
CA SER A 13 23.94 -44.52 8.25
C SER A 13 23.56 -43.05 8.47
N ILE A 14 24.05 -42.48 9.57
CA ILE A 14 23.92 -41.05 9.89
C ILE A 14 24.83 -40.26 8.97
N CYS A 15 24.25 -39.58 7.98
CA CYS A 15 24.95 -38.57 7.19
C CYS A 15 24.68 -37.20 7.81
N LYS A 16 25.67 -36.63 8.50
CA LYS A 16 25.66 -35.23 8.96
C LYS A 16 25.56 -34.32 7.73
N ARG A 17 24.46 -33.56 7.61
CA ARG A 17 24.40 -32.38 6.73
C ARG A 17 24.16 -31.14 7.56
N SER A 18 25.06 -30.18 7.38
CA SER A 18 25.07 -28.85 7.95
C SER A 18 23.78 -28.10 7.66
N VAL A 19 23.30 -27.36 8.66
CA VAL A 19 22.25 -26.35 8.53
C VAL A 19 22.78 -25.24 7.62
N GLY A 20 22.30 -25.24 6.37
CA GLY A 20 22.52 -24.17 5.41
C GLY A 20 21.48 -23.08 5.62
N VAL A 21 21.97 -21.88 5.90
CA VAL A 21 21.23 -20.61 5.97
C VAL A 21 20.37 -20.45 4.71
N CYS A 22 19.07 -20.13 4.87
CA CYS A 22 18.16 -19.80 3.78
C CYS A 22 18.74 -18.67 2.94
N GLY A 23 19.24 -19.02 1.74
CA GLY A 23 19.71 -18.08 0.75
C GLY A 23 18.57 -17.24 0.19
N VAL A 24 18.72 -15.92 0.28
CA VAL A 24 17.98 -14.95 -0.51
C VAL A 24 18.28 -15.23 -1.99
N ALA A 25 17.26 -15.56 -2.77
CA ALA A 25 17.42 -15.76 -4.21
C ALA A 25 17.59 -14.40 -4.90
N ILE A 26 18.83 -14.06 -5.27
CA ILE A 26 19.16 -12.91 -6.11
C ILE A 26 19.13 -13.39 -7.56
N ALA A 27 18.08 -13.01 -8.31
CA ALA A 27 18.04 -13.22 -9.76
C ALA A 27 18.84 -12.12 -10.45
N THR A 28 19.99 -12.48 -11.04
CA THR A 28 20.80 -11.59 -11.89
C THR A 28 20.40 -11.79 -13.35
N PHE A 29 20.03 -10.71 -14.04
CA PHE A 29 19.78 -10.71 -15.49
C PHE A 29 20.84 -9.82 -16.17
N LEU A 30 21.55 -10.38 -17.16
CA LEU A 30 22.53 -9.67 -17.99
C LEU A 30 21.85 -8.95 -19.15
N LEU A 31 22.27 -7.69 -19.37
CA LEU A 31 21.78 -6.76 -20.38
C LEU A 31 22.48 -6.92 -21.73
N GLY A 32 21.74 -6.63 -22.81
CA GLY A 32 22.28 -6.35 -24.13
C GLY A 32 21.59 -5.16 -24.80
N SER A 33 22.40 -4.17 -25.14
CA SER A 33 22.26 -3.16 -26.22
C SER A 33 21.38 -1.92 -25.98
N GLY A 34 22.06 -0.76 -26.01
CA GLY A 34 21.56 0.57 -25.70
C GLY A 34 20.68 1.26 -26.75
N LEU A 35 20.07 2.35 -26.31
CA LEU A 35 19.76 3.56 -27.07
C LEU A 35 19.55 4.71 -26.07
N ILE A 36 20.26 5.81 -26.27
CA ILE A 36 20.23 7.02 -25.45
C ILE A 36 19.15 7.96 -25.98
N PHE A 37 18.22 8.39 -25.13
CA PHE A 37 17.42 9.60 -25.35
C PHE A 37 17.36 10.41 -24.06
N GLN A 38 17.73 11.69 -24.18
CA GLN A 38 17.84 12.68 -23.11
C GLN A 38 16.48 13.33 -22.79
N SER A 39 16.25 13.56 -21.48
CA SER A 39 15.54 14.68 -20.79
C SER A 39 14.13 15.11 -21.25
N ASN A 40 13.18 15.58 -20.42
CA ASN A 40 13.08 15.99 -19.01
C ASN A 40 11.58 15.95 -18.65
N VAL A 41 11.23 15.53 -17.42
CA VAL A 41 9.85 15.63 -16.88
C VAL A 41 9.90 16.45 -15.60
N VAL A 42 9.12 17.54 -15.55
CA VAL A 42 8.95 18.42 -14.38
C VAL A 42 7.67 18.02 -13.66
N LYS A 43 7.81 17.79 -12.35
CA LYS A 43 6.83 17.20 -11.43
C LYS A 43 6.15 18.33 -10.65
N ALA A 44 4.82 18.41 -10.73
CA ALA A 44 3.99 19.39 -10.03
C ALA A 44 3.81 19.04 -8.54
N THR A 45 3.75 20.06 -7.68
CA THR A 45 3.41 19.97 -6.25
C THR A 45 2.31 20.97 -5.95
N GLU A 46 1.21 20.53 -5.33
CA GLU A 46 0.12 21.38 -4.83
C GLU A 46 0.04 21.48 -3.30
N GLN A 47 -0.74 22.48 -2.86
CA GLN A 47 -0.55 23.43 -1.76
C GLN A 47 -0.95 22.98 -0.34
N SER A 48 -0.22 23.45 0.67
CA SER A 48 -0.76 23.74 2.01
C SER A 48 -0.13 25.02 2.57
N VAL A 49 -0.88 26.13 2.60
CA VAL A 49 -0.42 27.40 3.17
C VAL A 49 -0.52 27.34 4.70
N ALA A 50 0.61 27.17 5.38
CA ALA A 50 0.72 27.39 6.82
C ALA A 50 0.52 28.89 7.13
N ALA A 51 -0.23 29.23 8.18
CA ALA A 51 -0.39 30.60 8.62
C ALA A 51 0.94 31.11 9.22
N VAL A 52 1.62 32.03 8.53
CA VAL A 52 2.76 32.78 9.10
C VAL A 52 2.19 33.76 10.12
N SER A 53 2.55 33.62 11.41
CA SER A 53 2.12 34.55 12.45
C SER A 53 3.03 35.78 12.49
N GLY A 54 2.47 36.97 12.34
CA GLY A 54 3.21 38.23 12.45
C GLY A 54 2.47 39.39 11.80
N GLU A 55 2.86 40.62 12.14
CA GLU A 55 2.42 41.83 11.42
C GLU A 55 3.07 41.85 10.03
N ASN A 56 2.29 42.02 8.96
CA ASN A 56 2.82 42.28 7.61
C ASN A 56 3.44 43.68 7.59
N ILE A 57 4.77 43.75 7.64
CA ILE A 57 5.51 45.01 7.67
C ILE A 57 5.63 45.67 6.31
N ALA A 58 5.16 45.08 5.22
CA ALA A 58 5.08 45.73 3.91
C ALA A 58 3.72 46.41 3.67
N ALA A 59 2.70 46.10 4.48
CA ALA A 59 1.34 46.60 4.30
C ALA A 59 1.28 48.13 4.22
N HIS A 60 0.65 48.63 3.15
CA HIS A 60 0.43 50.04 2.81
C HIS A 60 1.69 50.90 2.66
N LYS A 61 2.86 50.27 2.52
CA LYS A 61 4.12 51.01 2.37
C LYS A 61 4.39 51.44 0.93
N PRO A 62 5.25 52.45 0.70
CA PRO A 62 5.58 52.87 -0.65
C PRO A 62 6.20 51.73 -1.46
N ALA A 63 5.58 51.41 -2.60
CA ALA A 63 6.06 50.42 -3.55
C ALA A 63 6.35 51.07 -4.91
N SER A 64 7.34 50.52 -5.61
CA SER A 64 7.76 50.94 -6.95
C SER A 64 7.98 49.71 -7.80
N GLN A 65 7.86 49.85 -9.12
CA GLN A 65 8.16 48.77 -10.06
C GLN A 65 8.82 49.34 -11.30
N SER A 66 9.38 48.46 -12.11
CA SER A 66 10.23 48.82 -13.24
C SER A 66 9.49 49.56 -14.37
N SER A 67 8.17 49.36 -14.49
CA SER A 67 7.24 50.08 -15.38
C SER A 67 5.79 49.78 -14.98
N ILE A 68 4.83 50.61 -15.41
CA ILE A 68 3.40 50.40 -15.12
C ILE A 68 2.67 50.14 -16.44
N ALA A 69 2.03 48.97 -16.55
CA ALA A 69 1.23 48.60 -17.70
C ALA A 69 -0.23 48.33 -17.30
N TYR A 70 -1.18 48.60 -18.19
CA TYR A 70 -2.60 48.28 -18.03
C TYR A 70 -3.24 48.77 -16.71
N GLY A 71 -2.68 49.81 -16.09
CA GLY A 71 -3.13 50.35 -14.80
C GLY A 71 -2.82 49.45 -13.59
N GLY A 72 -1.88 48.50 -13.70
CA GLY A 72 -1.41 47.63 -12.63
C GLY A 72 -0.35 48.28 -11.74
N GLU A 73 -0.73 49.29 -10.96
CA GLU A 73 0.16 50.06 -10.08
C GLU A 73 0.88 49.20 -9.03
N ALA A 74 2.13 49.57 -8.68
CA ALA A 74 2.95 48.81 -7.73
C ALA A 74 2.35 48.70 -6.33
N SER A 75 1.57 49.69 -5.90
CA SER A 75 0.95 49.76 -4.57
C SER A 75 -0.08 48.66 -4.32
N ARG A 76 -0.61 48.03 -5.38
CA ARG A 76 -1.58 46.93 -5.25
C ARG A 76 -1.00 45.72 -4.53
N ALA A 77 0.28 45.43 -4.73
CA ALA A 77 0.91 44.28 -4.06
C ALA A 77 1.17 44.50 -2.55
N VAL A 78 0.75 45.62 -1.97
CA VAL A 78 0.88 45.91 -0.54
C VAL A 78 -0.40 46.52 0.03
N ASP A 79 -1.53 46.41 -0.68
CA ASP A 79 -2.79 47.01 -0.23
C ASP A 79 -3.63 46.07 0.67
N GLY A 80 -3.17 44.83 0.88
CA GLY A 80 -3.81 43.82 1.70
C GLY A 80 -4.86 43.00 0.95
N ASN A 81 -5.07 43.25 -0.35
CA ASN A 81 -5.99 42.48 -1.18
C ASN A 81 -5.25 41.35 -1.93
N ARG A 82 -5.35 40.14 -1.39
CA ARG A 82 -4.74 38.93 -1.94
C ARG A 82 -5.46 38.34 -3.16
N ASP A 83 -6.48 39.02 -3.69
CA ASP A 83 -7.23 38.54 -4.86
C ASP A 83 -6.31 38.47 -6.08
N ASN A 84 -6.20 37.29 -6.65
CA ASN A 84 -5.24 37.00 -7.71
C ASN A 84 -5.83 37.10 -9.12
N ALA A 85 -7.10 37.50 -9.27
CA ALA A 85 -7.75 37.66 -10.57
C ALA A 85 -7.56 39.08 -11.12
N TRP A 86 -6.96 39.19 -12.32
CA TRP A 86 -6.74 40.49 -12.98
C TRP A 86 -8.00 41.33 -13.15
N SER A 87 -9.15 40.71 -13.46
CA SER A 87 -10.44 41.38 -13.62
C SER A 87 -10.91 42.13 -12.37
N HIS A 88 -10.42 41.73 -11.18
CA HIS A 88 -10.78 42.34 -9.90
C HIS A 88 -9.89 43.54 -9.55
N ARG A 89 -8.95 43.92 -10.44
CA ARG A 89 -8.09 45.10 -10.32
C ARG A 89 -7.21 45.12 -9.07
N SER A 90 -6.84 43.94 -8.56
CA SER A 90 -5.99 43.77 -7.37
C SER A 90 -4.53 43.44 -7.67
N VAL A 91 -4.18 43.19 -8.93
CA VAL A 91 -2.85 42.69 -9.32
C VAL A 91 -2.00 43.81 -9.94
N THR A 92 -0.69 43.83 -9.66
CA THR A 92 0.30 44.70 -10.31
C THR A 92 0.59 44.23 -11.74
N HIS A 93 1.15 45.10 -12.58
CA HIS A 93 1.61 44.71 -13.92
C HIS A 93 2.67 45.65 -14.46
N THR A 94 3.83 45.10 -14.83
CA THR A 94 4.88 45.82 -15.57
C THR A 94 4.71 45.65 -17.08
N ASP A 95 5.44 46.43 -17.89
CA ASP A 95 5.55 46.16 -19.32
C ASP A 95 6.32 44.87 -19.61
N PHE A 96 6.24 44.41 -20.87
CA PHE A 96 7.02 43.29 -21.38
C PHE A 96 8.48 43.73 -21.63
N GLN A 97 9.27 43.77 -20.57
CA GLN A 97 10.66 44.21 -20.60
C GLN A 97 11.61 43.17 -20.00
N ASP A 98 12.91 43.41 -20.15
CA ASP A 98 13.95 42.57 -19.55
C ASP A 98 14.10 42.91 -18.07
N HIS A 99 14.26 41.89 -17.23
CA HIS A 99 14.47 42.04 -15.79
C HIS A 99 13.41 42.90 -15.09
N SER A 100 12.13 42.67 -15.41
CA SER A 100 11.02 43.35 -14.75
C SER A 100 11.09 43.13 -13.23
N TRP A 101 10.94 44.20 -12.46
CA TRP A 101 11.07 44.16 -11.01
C TRP A 101 9.99 44.95 -10.29
N TRP A 102 9.71 44.53 -9.06
CA TRP A 102 8.86 45.21 -8.10
C TRP A 102 9.62 45.35 -6.78
N LYS A 103 9.47 46.46 -6.06
CA LYS A 103 10.21 46.75 -4.83
C LYS A 103 9.36 47.56 -3.85
N VAL A 104 9.31 47.10 -2.60
CA VAL A 104 8.72 47.85 -1.48
C VAL A 104 9.80 48.49 -0.59
N ASP A 105 9.53 49.71 -0.16
CA ASP A 105 10.28 50.46 0.84
C ASP A 105 9.65 50.21 2.23
N LEU A 106 10.36 49.57 3.17
CA LEU A 106 9.82 49.22 4.50
C LEU A 106 9.70 50.42 5.49
N GLU A 107 9.88 51.65 5.02
CA GLU A 107 10.14 52.93 5.73
C GLU A 107 11.31 52.99 6.75
N LYS A 108 11.76 51.85 7.29
CA LYS A 108 12.95 51.70 8.13
C LYS A 108 13.64 50.36 7.88
N GLU A 109 14.86 50.19 8.39
CA GLU A 109 15.53 48.88 8.35
C GLU A 109 14.83 47.91 9.31
N GLU A 110 14.43 46.76 8.78
CA GLU A 110 13.64 45.75 9.46
C GLU A 110 14.31 44.39 9.36
N SER A 111 14.21 43.59 10.41
CA SER A 111 14.75 42.22 10.45
C SER A 111 13.80 41.27 9.71
N VAL A 112 13.98 41.14 8.40
CA VAL A 112 13.10 40.36 7.50
C VAL A 112 13.30 38.86 7.74
N GLY A 113 12.19 38.18 8.04
CA GLY A 113 12.12 36.73 8.27
C GLY A 113 11.43 35.97 7.15
N THR A 114 10.20 36.33 6.79
CA THR A 114 9.48 35.65 5.70
C THR A 114 8.98 36.69 4.71
N VAL A 115 9.24 36.48 3.42
CA VAL A 115 8.61 37.22 2.33
C VAL A 115 7.64 36.28 1.64
N ARG A 116 6.35 36.53 1.80
CA ARG A 116 5.26 35.76 1.20
C ARG A 116 4.79 36.48 -0.05
N ILE A 117 4.81 35.79 -1.18
CA ILE A 117 4.42 36.35 -2.48
C ILE A 117 3.18 35.63 -2.97
N TYR A 118 2.12 36.38 -3.22
CA TYR A 118 0.91 35.94 -3.89
C TYR A 118 1.02 36.26 -5.37
N ASN A 119 0.94 35.22 -6.19
CA ASN A 119 1.04 35.30 -7.64
C ASN A 119 -0.32 35.67 -8.26
N ARG A 120 -0.31 36.22 -9.47
CA ARG A 120 -1.49 36.32 -10.33
C ARG A 120 -1.99 34.92 -10.70
N GLY A 121 -3.29 34.67 -10.58
CA GLY A 121 -3.86 33.32 -10.65
C GLY A 121 -4.74 33.03 -11.87
N ASP A 122 -5.09 34.03 -12.69
CA ASP A 122 -6.00 33.83 -13.83
C ASP A 122 -5.32 33.14 -15.03
N GLY A 123 -5.81 31.96 -15.40
CA GLY A 123 -5.43 31.22 -16.61
C GLY A 123 -3.96 30.76 -16.66
N ASP A 124 -3.40 30.68 -17.88
CA ASP A 124 -1.98 30.33 -18.09
C ASP A 124 -0.99 31.45 -17.68
N VAL A 125 -1.51 32.60 -17.26
CA VAL A 125 -0.74 33.80 -16.95
C VAL A 125 0.06 33.64 -15.65
N ALA A 126 -0.40 32.79 -14.73
CA ALA A 126 0.28 32.47 -13.49
C ALA A 126 1.71 31.93 -13.70
N LYS A 127 2.01 31.32 -14.85
CA LYS A 127 3.34 30.76 -15.18
C LYS A 127 4.41 31.83 -15.39
N ARG A 128 4.03 33.10 -15.59
CA ARG A 128 4.96 34.21 -15.85
C ARG A 128 5.87 34.52 -14.67
N LEU A 129 5.39 34.30 -13.44
CA LEU A 129 6.22 34.39 -12.24
C LEU A 129 7.04 33.10 -12.11
N SER A 130 8.19 33.06 -12.77
CA SER A 130 9.17 31.97 -12.72
C SER A 130 10.56 32.53 -13.00
N ASN A 131 11.60 31.85 -12.53
CA ASN A 131 13.01 32.26 -12.63
C ASN A 131 13.19 33.72 -12.18
N PHE A 132 12.98 33.97 -10.90
CA PHE A 132 13.09 35.29 -10.28
C PHE A 132 13.83 35.24 -8.96
N ASP A 133 14.33 36.39 -8.54
CA ASP A 133 15.02 36.56 -7.28
C ASP A 133 14.19 37.39 -6.30
N VAL A 134 14.22 36.99 -5.02
CA VAL A 134 13.82 37.84 -3.90
C VAL A 134 15.09 38.38 -3.25
N ILE A 135 15.28 39.69 -3.34
CA ILE A 135 16.50 40.39 -2.97
C ILE A 135 16.19 41.34 -1.82
N LEU A 136 16.96 41.24 -0.74
CA LEU A 136 16.92 42.17 0.38
C LEU A 136 18.00 43.23 0.19
N LEU A 137 17.62 44.51 0.24
CA LEU A 137 18.55 45.63 0.08
C LEU A 137 18.66 46.46 1.38
N ASP A 138 19.85 46.94 1.68
CA ASP A 138 20.11 47.86 2.80
C ASP A 138 19.57 49.27 2.51
N LYS A 139 19.73 50.20 3.47
CA LYS A 139 19.33 51.61 3.30
C LYS A 139 20.04 52.32 2.14
N ALA A 140 21.26 51.92 1.78
CA ALA A 140 22.01 52.48 0.66
C ALA A 140 21.60 51.87 -0.69
N GLY A 141 20.75 50.84 -0.69
CA GLY A 141 20.30 50.12 -1.87
C GLY A 141 21.24 48.99 -2.31
N ASN A 142 22.21 48.61 -1.47
CA ASN A 142 23.09 47.47 -1.76
C ASN A 142 22.40 46.16 -1.39
N GLU A 143 22.68 45.12 -2.15
CA GLU A 143 22.22 43.77 -1.85
C GLU A 143 22.86 43.22 -0.58
N VAL A 144 22.00 42.81 0.36
CA VAL A 144 22.40 42.14 1.61
C VAL A 144 22.29 40.63 1.44
N THR A 145 21.25 40.16 0.75
CA THR A 145 21.06 38.74 0.43
C THR A 145 20.07 38.57 -0.72
N ARG A 146 20.13 37.40 -1.37
CA ARG A 146 19.30 37.01 -2.51
C ARG A 146 18.89 35.55 -2.35
N GLN A 147 17.64 35.26 -2.66
CA GLN A 147 17.10 33.91 -2.75
C GLN A 147 16.52 33.72 -4.15
N HIS A 148 16.98 32.67 -4.85
CA HIS A 148 16.58 32.38 -6.22
C HIS A 148 15.43 31.38 -6.26
N ILE A 149 14.40 31.68 -7.05
CA ILE A 149 13.20 30.86 -7.22
C ILE A 149 13.02 30.49 -8.70
N ASP A 150 13.20 29.21 -9.02
CA ASP A 150 13.03 28.69 -10.39
C ASP A 150 11.56 28.74 -10.86
N SER A 151 10.61 28.35 -9.99
CA SER A 151 9.18 28.31 -10.30
C SER A 151 8.35 28.20 -9.02
N LEU A 152 7.08 28.60 -9.09
CA LEU A 152 6.11 28.39 -8.01
C LEU A 152 5.46 27.00 -8.05
N ASN A 153 5.77 26.10 -8.99
CA ASN A 153 5.15 24.77 -9.11
C ASN A 153 3.60 24.80 -9.11
N ASN A 154 3.01 25.74 -9.87
CA ASN A 154 1.57 26.02 -9.92
C ASN A 154 0.93 26.48 -8.60
N GLN A 155 1.73 26.88 -7.61
CA GLN A 155 1.22 27.44 -6.36
C GLN A 155 0.83 28.91 -6.55
N PRO A 156 -0.39 29.34 -6.13
CA PRO A 156 -0.75 30.75 -6.11
C PRO A 156 0.02 31.57 -5.07
N THR A 157 0.79 30.94 -4.18
CA THR A 157 1.55 31.61 -3.13
C THR A 157 2.85 30.87 -2.84
N ILE A 158 3.92 31.61 -2.53
CA ILE A 158 5.21 31.07 -2.07
C ILE A 158 5.72 31.86 -0.87
N ASP A 159 6.30 31.16 0.11
CA ASP A 159 6.98 31.75 1.26
C ASP A 159 8.49 31.62 1.08
N VAL A 160 9.18 32.75 0.97
CA VAL A 160 10.64 32.83 0.90
C VAL A 160 11.18 33.16 2.28
N GLN A 161 11.96 32.23 2.84
CA GLN A 161 12.47 32.33 4.20
C GLN A 161 13.84 33.00 4.25
N PHE A 162 14.02 33.90 5.21
CA PHE A 162 15.22 34.66 5.53
C PHE A 162 15.49 34.56 7.04
N SER A 163 16.77 34.55 7.42
CA SER A 163 17.19 34.37 8.81
C SER A 163 17.29 35.69 9.60
N GLY A 164 16.27 36.55 9.51
CA GLY A 164 16.21 37.81 10.27
C GLY A 164 17.19 38.88 9.80
N ILE A 165 17.43 38.93 8.50
CA ILE A 165 18.38 39.86 7.88
C ILE A 165 17.79 41.27 7.90
N ASN A 166 18.57 42.25 8.37
CA ASN A 166 18.15 43.65 8.35
C ASN A 166 18.14 44.16 6.89
N ALA A 167 16.99 44.65 6.45
CA ALA A 167 16.80 45.20 5.12
C ALA A 167 15.88 46.41 5.15
N ARG A 168 16.13 47.38 4.27
CA ARG A 168 15.29 48.55 4.05
C ARG A 168 14.27 48.31 2.92
N TYR A 169 14.67 47.53 1.92
CA TYR A 169 13.85 47.23 0.75
C TYR A 169 13.77 45.72 0.50
N VAL A 170 12.61 45.28 0.01
CA VAL A 170 12.42 43.93 -0.54
C VAL A 170 12.12 44.10 -2.02
N LYS A 171 12.93 43.47 -2.88
CA LYS A 171 12.80 43.51 -4.33
C LYS A 171 12.52 42.11 -4.88
N VAL A 172 11.54 42.00 -5.77
CA VAL A 172 11.25 40.82 -6.58
C VAL A 172 11.66 41.15 -8.01
N GLU A 173 12.58 40.39 -8.59
CA GLU A 173 13.16 40.66 -9.92
C GLU A 173 13.16 39.41 -10.78
N LEU A 174 12.52 39.46 -11.95
CA LEU A 174 12.58 38.38 -12.92
C LEU A 174 13.98 38.32 -13.55
N ASN A 175 14.48 37.10 -13.77
CA ASN A 175 15.69 36.85 -14.56
C ASN A 175 15.35 36.52 -16.03
N ASN A 176 14.08 36.70 -16.41
CA ASN A 176 13.58 36.47 -17.76
C ASN A 176 13.68 37.74 -18.61
N SER A 177 13.97 37.56 -19.90
CA SER A 177 13.82 38.61 -20.90
C SER A 177 12.36 38.76 -21.33
N LYS A 178 11.95 39.99 -21.64
CA LYS A 178 10.64 40.35 -22.23
C LYS A 178 9.43 39.74 -21.51
N THR A 179 9.50 39.59 -20.19
CA THR A 179 8.45 38.97 -19.38
C THR A 179 7.94 40.00 -18.35
N PRO A 180 6.62 40.27 -18.30
CA PRO A 180 6.08 41.21 -17.33
C PRO A 180 5.96 40.55 -15.96
N LEU A 181 6.21 41.31 -14.91
CA LEU A 181 5.98 40.92 -13.54
C LEU A 181 4.54 41.30 -13.14
N SER A 182 3.82 40.38 -12.53
CA SER A 182 2.48 40.60 -12.00
C SER A 182 2.34 39.90 -10.65
N LEU A 183 2.08 40.66 -9.60
CA LEU A 183 1.98 40.19 -8.22
C LEU A 183 0.62 40.58 -7.67
N ALA A 184 -0.05 39.66 -6.99
CA ALA A 184 -1.31 39.94 -6.31
C ALA A 184 -1.06 40.64 -4.96
N GLU A 185 -0.14 40.12 -4.16
CA GLU A 185 0.23 40.68 -2.85
C GLU A 185 1.65 40.21 -2.49
N VAL A 186 2.40 41.04 -1.76
CA VAL A 186 3.70 40.71 -1.17
C VAL A 186 3.67 41.10 0.30
N GLU A 187 3.67 40.08 1.16
CA GLU A 187 3.69 40.26 2.60
C GLU A 187 5.09 40.01 3.13
N VAL A 188 5.55 40.88 4.02
CA VAL A 188 6.87 40.76 4.65
C VAL A 188 6.65 40.63 6.14
N TYR A 189 7.30 39.65 6.76
CA TYR A 189 7.18 39.39 8.19
C TYR A 189 8.55 39.46 8.85
N ARG A 190 8.60 40.04 10.05
CA ARG A 190 9.82 40.03 10.85
C ARG A 190 10.13 38.60 11.30
N THR A 191 11.42 38.29 11.48
CA THR A 191 11.78 37.07 12.21
C THR A 191 11.25 37.17 13.63
N VAL A 192 10.51 36.16 14.07
CA VAL A 192 10.03 36.06 15.45
C VAL A 192 11.24 35.81 16.34
N LYS A 193 11.84 36.89 16.87
CA LYS A 193 12.72 36.81 18.02
C LYS A 193 11.83 36.57 19.23
N ASP A 194 12.01 35.45 19.92
CA ASP A 194 11.44 35.26 21.26
C ASP A 194 11.80 36.46 22.12
N LYS A 195 10.82 37.33 22.37
CA LYS A 195 10.93 38.38 23.37
C LYS A 195 10.57 37.79 24.72
N SER A 196 11.56 37.14 25.34
CA SER A 196 11.71 37.25 26.78
C SER A 196 12.82 38.26 27.08
N ALA A 197 12.41 39.31 27.79
CA ALA A 197 13.19 40.23 28.61
C ALA A 197 14.19 41.20 27.95
N THR A 198 13.83 42.48 28.00
CA THR A 198 14.80 43.53 28.38
C THR A 198 14.26 44.26 29.61
N SER A 199 14.72 43.83 30.78
CA SER A 199 15.04 44.75 31.87
C SER A 199 16.47 44.40 32.27
N ASN A 200 17.34 45.40 32.23
CA ASN A 200 18.77 45.27 32.43
C ASN A 200 19.13 44.56 33.74
N LYS A 201 19.97 43.52 33.66
CA LYS A 201 21.33 43.54 34.21
C LYS A 201 22.07 42.27 33.80
N SER A 202 23.32 42.47 33.42
CA SER A 202 24.35 41.46 33.22
C SER A 202 24.36 40.45 34.36
N GLU A 203 24.12 39.17 34.06
CA GLU A 203 24.60 38.05 34.87
C GLU A 203 24.54 36.74 34.05
N ASN A 204 25.64 35.98 34.10
CA ASN A 204 25.79 34.64 33.56
C ASN A 204 24.59 33.74 33.96
N SER A 205 23.73 33.34 33.03
CA SER A 205 22.82 32.21 33.27
C SER A 205 23.33 30.97 32.55
N SER A 206 23.95 30.07 33.29
CA SER A 206 23.92 28.65 32.97
C SER A 206 22.46 28.26 32.72
N LYS A 207 22.12 27.80 31.51
CA LYS A 207 20.82 27.15 31.27
C LYS A 207 20.73 25.98 32.25
N THR A 208 19.76 26.02 33.16
CA THR A 208 19.52 24.93 34.11
C THR A 208 19.25 23.63 33.33
N ASP A 209 19.96 22.56 33.67
CA ASP A 209 19.85 21.26 33.00
C ASP A 209 18.71 20.44 33.61
N PHE A 210 17.63 20.23 32.84
CA PHE A 210 16.46 19.43 33.24
C PHE A 210 16.56 17.96 32.77
N THR A 211 17.72 17.53 32.25
CA THR A 211 17.91 16.20 31.64
C THR A 211 17.55 15.05 32.58
N ALA A 212 17.97 15.12 33.85
CA ALA A 212 17.70 14.07 34.84
C ALA A 212 16.20 13.95 35.16
N GLU A 213 15.50 15.08 35.28
CA GLU A 213 14.07 15.12 35.56
C GLU A 213 13.25 14.58 34.38
N LEU A 214 13.60 14.97 33.15
CA LEU A 214 12.99 14.46 31.92
C LEU A 214 13.14 12.94 31.81
N ASN A 215 14.34 12.41 32.07
CA ASN A 215 14.59 10.98 32.03
C ASN A 215 13.76 10.23 33.07
N HIS A 216 13.75 10.71 34.32
CA HIS A 216 12.95 10.11 35.39
C HIS A 216 11.47 10.04 34.99
N TYR A 217 10.91 11.17 34.52
CA TYR A 217 9.51 11.22 34.09
C TYR A 217 9.19 10.21 32.97
N LEU A 218 10.03 10.16 31.93
CA LEU A 218 9.79 9.31 30.76
C LEU A 218 10.02 7.82 31.04
N PHE A 219 10.97 7.48 31.91
CA PHE A 219 11.17 6.10 32.35
C PHE A 219 10.07 5.60 33.27
N ASP A 220 9.48 6.47 34.09
CA ASP A 220 8.42 6.10 35.04
C ASP A 220 7.06 5.84 34.42
N LEU A 221 6.81 6.33 33.19
CA LEU A 221 5.53 6.11 32.51
C LEU A 221 5.19 4.61 32.41
N ASN A 222 4.13 4.18 33.10
CA ASN A 222 3.70 2.78 33.13
C ASN A 222 2.52 2.53 32.20
N TYR A 223 2.74 1.79 31.11
CA TYR A 223 1.72 1.49 30.10
C TYR A 223 1.93 0.13 29.44
N ASP A 224 0.83 -0.48 29.01
CA ASP A 224 0.87 -1.67 28.16
C ASP A 224 1.06 -1.24 26.70
N LYS A 225 2.25 -1.53 26.16
CA LYS A 225 2.65 -1.19 24.78
C LYS A 225 1.76 -1.83 23.71
N THR A 226 1.16 -2.97 24.01
CA THR A 226 0.32 -3.72 23.08
C THR A 226 -1.10 -3.15 23.11
N ASP A 227 -1.68 -3.01 24.30
CA ASP A 227 -3.07 -2.55 24.43
C ASP A 227 -3.25 -1.11 23.94
N ILE A 228 -2.28 -0.21 24.23
CA ILE A 228 -2.35 1.19 23.80
C ILE A 228 -2.36 1.38 22.28
N LEU A 229 -1.77 0.43 21.55
CA LEU A 229 -1.78 0.39 20.09
C LEU A 229 -2.57 -0.80 19.54
N THR A 230 -3.66 -1.17 20.21
CA THR A 230 -4.61 -2.17 19.70
C THR A 230 -5.88 -1.52 19.18
N ARG A 231 -6.09 -1.59 17.87
CA ARG A 231 -7.36 -1.27 17.22
C ARG A 231 -8.32 -2.45 17.32
N ARG A 232 -9.50 -2.18 17.89
CA ARG A 232 -10.61 -3.14 17.96
C ARG A 232 -11.68 -2.73 16.94
N GLY A 233 -11.85 -3.55 15.92
CA GLY A 233 -12.84 -3.42 14.87
C GLY A 233 -14.18 -4.00 15.28
N GLU A 234 -14.96 -4.40 14.29
CA GLU A 234 -16.31 -4.94 14.49
C GLU A 234 -16.27 -6.28 15.22
N ALA A 235 -17.19 -6.47 16.16
CA ALA A 235 -17.42 -7.74 16.83
C ALA A 235 -18.75 -8.30 16.34
N LEU A 236 -18.74 -9.54 15.84
CA LEU A 236 -19.92 -10.19 15.28
C LEU A 236 -20.36 -11.35 16.17
N GLU A 237 -21.65 -11.60 16.26
CA GLU A 237 -22.16 -12.85 16.82
C GLU A 237 -21.79 -14.04 15.92
N ASN A 238 -21.75 -15.24 16.49
CA ASN A 238 -21.49 -16.45 15.71
C ASN A 238 -22.55 -16.60 14.62
N TYR A 239 -22.11 -16.59 13.37
CA TYR A 239 -22.97 -16.64 12.21
C TYR A 239 -22.49 -17.73 11.25
N THR A 240 -23.42 -18.58 10.81
CA THR A 240 -23.23 -19.52 9.71
C THR A 240 -24.50 -19.61 8.91
N ASN A 241 -24.40 -19.49 7.59
CA ASN A 241 -25.53 -19.65 6.68
C ASN A 241 -25.04 -20.26 5.36
N THR A 242 -25.71 -21.31 4.90
CA THR A 242 -25.42 -21.94 3.61
C THR A 242 -26.62 -21.79 2.70
N SER A 243 -26.39 -21.23 1.52
CA SER A 243 -27.42 -21.06 0.49
C SER A 243 -26.99 -21.71 -0.81
N THR A 244 -27.95 -22.05 -1.66
CA THR A 244 -27.66 -22.67 -2.95
C THR A 244 -28.42 -22.01 -4.08
N ARG A 245 -27.82 -22.03 -5.26
CA ARG A 245 -28.46 -21.58 -6.49
C ARG A 245 -28.06 -22.45 -7.67
N GLN A 246 -29.00 -22.70 -8.56
CA GLN A 246 -28.72 -23.30 -9.86
C GLN A 246 -28.35 -22.19 -10.85
N GLN A 247 -27.18 -22.28 -11.46
CA GLN A 247 -26.72 -21.32 -12.47
C GLN A 247 -26.32 -22.08 -13.75
N GLY A 248 -27.24 -22.15 -14.71
CA GLY A 248 -27.05 -22.95 -15.92
C GLY A 248 -26.76 -24.42 -15.59
N ASN A 249 -25.60 -24.91 -16.02
CA ASN A 249 -25.15 -26.29 -15.80
C ASN A 249 -24.44 -26.53 -14.45
N GLU A 250 -24.46 -25.55 -13.56
CA GLU A 250 -23.73 -25.57 -12.29
C GLU A 250 -24.67 -25.43 -11.09
N PHE A 251 -24.39 -26.21 -10.05
CA PHE A 251 -24.97 -26.06 -8.73
C PHE A 251 -23.97 -25.34 -7.84
N VAL A 252 -24.30 -24.11 -7.44
CA VAL A 252 -23.42 -23.25 -6.67
C VAL A 252 -23.87 -23.24 -5.21
N VAL A 253 -22.94 -23.57 -4.32
CA VAL A 253 -23.10 -23.50 -2.87
C VAL A 253 -22.36 -22.26 -2.37
N VAL A 254 -23.05 -21.40 -1.64
CA VAL A 254 -22.50 -20.20 -1.02
C VAL A 254 -22.63 -20.35 0.49
N GLU A 255 -21.50 -20.58 1.13
CA GLU A 255 -21.37 -20.74 2.58
C GLU A 255 -20.82 -19.44 3.17
N LYS A 256 -21.51 -18.89 4.18
CA LYS A 256 -21.11 -17.70 4.91
C LYS A 256 -20.76 -18.09 6.33
N VAL A 257 -19.55 -17.77 6.77
CA VAL A 257 -19.06 -18.13 8.11
C VAL A 257 -18.41 -16.92 8.76
N LYS A 258 -18.69 -16.70 10.05
CA LYS A 258 -17.92 -15.74 10.86
C LYS A 258 -16.44 -16.16 10.90
N LYS A 259 -15.56 -15.21 10.63
CA LYS A 259 -14.12 -15.30 10.86
C LYS A 259 -13.65 -14.10 11.67
N SER A 260 -12.50 -14.27 12.32
CA SER A 260 -11.82 -13.21 13.05
C SER A 260 -10.42 -13.05 12.47
N LEU A 261 -10.01 -11.80 12.27
CA LEU A 261 -8.67 -11.43 11.84
C LEU A 261 -7.97 -10.69 12.98
N SER A 262 -6.75 -11.12 13.28
CA SER A 262 -5.81 -10.41 14.15
C SER A 262 -4.51 -10.22 13.38
N ASN A 263 -4.05 -8.97 13.26
CA ASN A 263 -2.85 -8.63 12.50
C ASN A 263 -2.05 -7.55 13.25
N GLY A 264 -0.77 -7.81 13.48
CA GLY A 264 0.16 -6.85 14.07
C GLY A 264 1.14 -6.35 13.02
N SER A 265 1.27 -5.03 12.87
CA SER A 265 2.28 -4.41 12.01
C SER A 265 3.02 -3.30 12.72
N SER A 266 4.35 -3.32 12.65
CA SER A 266 5.20 -2.19 13.02
C SER A 266 5.43 -1.22 11.85
N ASP A 267 5.07 -1.62 10.64
CA ASP A 267 5.29 -0.87 9.41
C ASP A 267 3.99 -0.20 8.97
N VAL A 268 3.92 1.12 9.14
CA VAL A 268 2.72 1.92 8.90
C VAL A 268 2.87 2.64 7.55
N ALA A 269 1.88 2.51 6.68
CA ALA A 269 1.93 3.12 5.35
C ALA A 269 1.92 4.66 5.44
N ILE A 270 2.56 5.34 4.47
CA ILE A 270 2.54 6.80 4.32
C ILE A 270 1.68 7.15 3.12
N ASN A 271 0.69 8.01 3.32
CA ASN A 271 -0.34 8.30 2.35
C ASN A 271 -0.59 9.80 2.13
N SER A 272 0.42 10.65 2.36
CA SER A 272 0.50 12.11 2.08
C SER A 272 0.46 13.07 3.27
N ASN A 273 0.65 12.60 4.52
CA ASN A 273 0.83 13.51 5.65
C ASN A 273 2.24 14.12 5.60
N GLY A 274 2.32 15.45 5.43
CA GLY A 274 3.59 16.20 5.38
C GLY A 274 4.39 16.21 6.68
N ASP A 275 3.82 15.70 7.77
CA ASP A 275 4.39 15.77 9.12
C ASP A 275 5.14 14.49 9.55
N ILE A 276 5.23 13.48 8.69
CA ILE A 276 5.95 12.23 8.98
C ILE A 276 7.39 12.32 8.46
N TYR A 277 8.34 12.46 9.38
CA TYR A 277 9.78 12.51 9.09
C TYR A 277 10.59 11.79 10.18
N LEU A 278 11.84 11.44 9.88
CA LEU A 278 12.72 10.75 10.82
C LEU A 278 12.90 11.52 12.13
N GLY A 279 12.78 10.83 13.27
CA GLY A 279 12.90 11.45 14.58
C GLY A 279 11.73 12.38 14.95
N ALA A 280 10.67 12.47 14.15
CA ALA A 280 9.42 13.12 14.55
C ALA A 280 8.87 12.44 15.81
N LEU A 281 8.35 13.25 16.75
CA LEU A 281 7.76 12.75 17.98
C LEU A 281 6.24 12.76 17.87
N PHE A 282 5.61 11.63 18.19
CA PHE A 282 4.16 11.46 18.15
C PHE A 282 3.62 10.90 19.46
N LYS A 283 2.34 11.11 19.70
CA LYS A 283 1.61 10.43 20.78
C LYS A 283 1.23 9.02 20.33
N ALA A 284 1.49 8.01 21.16
CA ALA A 284 0.87 6.70 20.99
C ALA A 284 -0.59 6.76 21.46
N ASN A 285 -1.50 6.99 20.53
CA ASN A 285 -2.92 7.16 20.79
C ASN A 285 -3.78 6.66 19.60
N GLN A 286 -5.09 6.88 19.67
CA GLN A 286 -6.03 6.55 18.60
C GLN A 286 -5.67 7.21 17.26
N ASP A 287 -5.13 8.42 17.26
CA ASP A 287 -4.77 9.09 16.01
C ASP A 287 -3.59 8.40 15.32
N LEU A 288 -2.60 7.88 16.06
CA LEU A 288 -1.54 7.04 15.49
C LEU A 288 -2.11 5.73 14.90
N LEU A 289 -3.12 5.12 15.56
CA LEU A 289 -3.82 3.93 15.05
C LEU A 289 -4.61 4.20 13.76
N GLU A 290 -5.11 5.42 13.60
CA GLU A 290 -5.80 5.90 12.41
C GLU A 290 -4.86 6.47 11.34
N ASN A 291 -3.54 6.39 11.56
CA ASN A 291 -2.49 7.00 10.75
C ASN A 291 -2.67 8.51 10.51
N LYS A 292 -3.09 9.22 11.55
CA LYS A 292 -3.16 10.68 11.64
C LYS A 292 -2.35 11.16 12.86
N PRO A 293 -1.08 10.77 12.97
CA PRO A 293 -0.34 10.92 14.22
C PRO A 293 -0.29 12.38 14.71
N GLN A 294 -0.51 12.58 16.02
CA GLN A 294 -0.39 13.91 16.64
C GLN A 294 1.06 14.22 17.00
N GLN A 295 1.64 15.26 16.37
CA GLN A 295 3.00 15.69 16.63
C GLN A 295 3.17 16.34 18.02
N ILE A 296 4.30 16.03 18.66
CA ILE A 296 4.75 16.65 19.91
C ILE A 296 5.75 17.75 19.55
N SER A 297 5.29 18.99 19.54
CA SER A 297 6.10 20.15 19.15
C SER A 297 6.86 20.75 20.33
N LEU A 298 8.14 20.42 20.46
CA LEU A 298 9.08 20.93 21.45
C LEU A 298 10.42 21.23 20.79
N ASP A 299 11.26 22.06 21.41
CA ASP A 299 12.62 22.26 20.94
C ASP A 299 13.40 20.94 20.98
N ARG A 300 14.13 20.66 19.90
CA ARG A 300 14.77 19.37 19.66
C ARG A 300 16.28 19.51 19.53
N SER A 301 17.00 18.50 20.01
CA SER A 301 18.42 18.32 19.72
C SER A 301 18.60 17.69 18.33
N LYS A 302 19.75 17.93 17.70
CA LYS A 302 20.11 17.25 16.43
C LYS A 302 20.13 15.74 16.64
N GLY A 303 19.62 15.02 15.66
CA GLY A 303 19.65 13.56 15.65
C GLY A 303 20.53 13.04 14.52
N ARG A 304 21.15 11.89 14.74
CA ARG A 304 21.89 11.19 13.70
C ARG A 304 20.94 10.33 12.87
N ILE A 305 21.08 10.45 11.55
CA ILE A 305 20.36 9.59 10.61
C ILE A 305 21.33 8.82 9.72
N SER A 306 20.89 7.66 9.27
CA SER A 306 21.63 6.78 8.36
C SER A 306 20.73 6.23 7.26
N VAL A 307 21.31 5.77 6.16
CA VAL A 307 20.61 5.05 5.09
C VAL A 307 21.28 3.70 4.84
N ASP A 308 20.51 2.70 4.47
CA ASP A 308 20.98 1.32 4.25
C ASP A 308 21.35 1.00 2.80
N LEU A 309 21.83 2.01 2.06
CA LEU A 309 22.24 1.85 0.66
C LEU A 309 23.58 1.08 0.55
N PRO A 310 23.72 0.22 -0.49
CA PRO A 310 24.86 -0.69 -0.59
C PRO A 310 26.17 0.06 -0.87
N GLY A 311 27.24 -0.36 -0.21
CA GLY A 311 28.60 0.19 -0.39
C GLY A 311 28.94 1.38 0.52
N MET A 312 27.96 2.00 1.17
CA MET A 312 28.22 3.07 2.15
C MET A 312 28.78 2.46 3.45
N VAL A 313 29.90 2.97 3.94
CA VAL A 313 30.53 2.51 5.18
C VAL A 313 31.08 3.68 5.99
N GLY A 314 31.12 3.55 7.32
CA GLY A 314 31.71 4.54 8.22
C GLY A 314 31.03 5.91 8.15
N GLY A 315 31.82 6.99 8.14
CA GLY A 315 31.32 8.37 8.10
C GLY A 315 30.52 8.73 6.84
N ASP A 316 30.59 7.91 5.79
CA ASP A 316 29.83 8.14 4.58
C ASP A 316 28.35 7.71 4.74
N SER A 317 28.00 6.82 5.68
CA SER A 317 26.64 6.26 5.81
C SER A 317 25.70 7.01 6.77
N TYR A 318 26.15 8.09 7.41
CA TYR A 318 25.34 8.87 8.34
C TYR A 318 25.58 10.39 8.25
N VAL A 319 24.64 11.16 8.78
CA VAL A 319 24.73 12.62 8.95
C VAL A 319 23.91 13.04 10.17
N ASP A 320 24.34 14.11 10.86
CA ASP A 320 23.56 14.71 11.93
C ASP A 320 22.64 15.79 11.33
N ALA A 321 21.34 15.69 11.59
CA ALA A 321 20.31 16.54 11.01
C ALA A 321 19.42 17.17 12.08
N ASN A 322 18.85 18.33 11.76
CA ASN A 322 17.81 18.94 12.59
C ASN A 322 16.52 18.13 12.43
N PRO A 323 15.86 17.69 13.52
CA PRO A 323 14.63 16.91 13.45
C PRO A 323 13.42 17.80 13.15
N THR A 324 13.44 18.40 11.98
CA THR A 324 12.34 19.07 11.29
C THR A 324 12.13 18.38 9.94
N VAL A 325 10.97 18.60 9.31
CA VAL A 325 10.69 18.05 7.96
C VAL A 325 11.81 18.41 6.98
N SER A 326 12.17 19.71 6.89
CA SER A 326 13.21 20.20 5.99
C SER A 326 14.60 19.70 6.34
N GLY A 327 14.97 19.73 7.62
CA GLY A 327 16.30 19.31 8.07
C GLY A 327 16.55 17.82 7.87
N MET A 328 15.53 16.99 8.10
CA MET A 328 15.63 15.54 7.86
C MET A 328 15.63 15.21 6.37
N GLN A 329 14.82 15.91 5.56
CA GLN A 329 14.85 15.74 4.11
C GLN A 329 16.21 16.15 3.52
N GLU A 330 16.80 17.26 3.98
CA GLU A 330 18.14 17.70 3.60
C GLU A 330 19.21 16.66 3.98
N GLY A 331 19.12 16.10 5.19
CA GLY A 331 20.02 15.05 5.65
C GLY A 331 19.92 13.78 4.79
N VAL A 332 18.71 13.31 4.48
CA VAL A 332 18.50 12.17 3.59
C VAL A 332 19.05 12.46 2.19
N ASN A 333 18.73 13.61 1.61
CA ASN A 333 19.23 14.01 0.29
C ASN A 333 20.76 14.06 0.23
N THR A 334 21.40 14.54 1.30
CA THR A 334 22.87 14.55 1.42
C THR A 334 23.45 13.14 1.34
N LEU A 335 22.84 12.17 2.02
CA LEU A 335 23.28 10.77 1.97
C LEU A 335 23.04 10.14 0.59
N LEU A 336 21.92 10.46 -0.07
CA LEU A 336 21.60 9.97 -1.41
C LEU A 336 22.56 10.51 -2.47
N ASN A 337 22.85 11.81 -2.45
CA ASN A 337 23.78 12.44 -3.40
C ASN A 337 25.17 11.82 -3.26
N ARG A 338 25.64 11.67 -2.02
CA ARG A 338 26.90 10.99 -1.71
C ARG A 338 26.91 9.54 -2.23
N TRP A 339 25.79 8.83 -2.13
CA TRP A 339 25.68 7.47 -2.65
C TRP A 339 25.75 7.41 -4.19
N HIS A 340 24.99 8.29 -4.85
CA HIS A 340 24.97 8.38 -6.31
C HIS A 340 26.35 8.71 -6.89
N GLU A 341 27.07 9.63 -6.27
CA GLU A 341 28.40 10.06 -6.73
C GLU A 341 29.48 8.99 -6.52
N LYS A 342 29.49 8.31 -5.37
CA LYS A 342 30.61 7.44 -4.97
C LYS A 342 30.36 5.96 -5.21
N TYR A 343 29.13 5.47 -5.09
CA TYR A 343 28.86 4.03 -4.92
C TYR A 343 27.90 3.43 -5.95
N ALA A 344 26.92 4.19 -6.44
CA ALA A 344 25.84 3.67 -7.29
C ALA A 344 26.33 2.93 -8.55
N ALA A 345 27.41 3.40 -9.19
CA ALA A 345 27.95 2.79 -10.40
C ALA A 345 28.47 1.35 -10.20
N LYS A 346 28.93 1.01 -8.99
CA LYS A 346 29.47 -0.32 -8.65
C LYS A 346 28.53 -1.15 -7.78
N ASN A 347 27.53 -0.52 -7.18
CA ASN A 347 26.62 -1.13 -6.21
C ASN A 347 25.18 -0.82 -6.62
N PRO A 348 24.58 -1.60 -7.55
CA PRO A 348 23.16 -1.43 -7.86
C PRO A 348 22.32 -1.69 -6.60
N ALA A 349 21.25 -0.91 -6.43
CA ALA A 349 20.29 -1.06 -5.34
C ALA A 349 18.97 -1.65 -5.88
N PRO A 350 18.87 -3.00 -5.98
CA PRO A 350 17.61 -3.64 -6.37
C PRO A 350 16.57 -3.43 -5.26
N ALA A 351 15.32 -3.22 -5.66
CA ALA A 351 14.22 -3.04 -4.73
C ALA A 351 14.00 -4.32 -3.91
N ARG A 352 13.96 -4.18 -2.58
CA ARG A 352 13.52 -5.25 -1.68
C ARG A 352 12.01 -5.36 -1.79
N MET A 353 11.56 -6.49 -2.31
CA MET A 353 10.15 -6.76 -2.52
C MET A 353 9.51 -7.38 -1.29
N GLN A 354 8.48 -6.73 -0.77
CA GLN A 354 7.59 -7.25 0.24
C GLN A 354 6.16 -7.22 -0.29
N TYR A 355 5.38 -8.27 -0.01
CA TYR A 355 3.97 -8.26 -0.34
C TYR A 355 3.13 -8.92 0.74
N GLU A 356 1.89 -8.46 0.85
CA GLU A 356 0.85 -9.09 1.67
C GLU A 356 -0.41 -9.27 0.83
N SER A 357 -1.06 -10.42 0.94
CA SER A 357 -2.29 -10.74 0.21
C SER A 357 -3.43 -11.16 1.14
N THR A 358 -4.65 -10.76 0.78
CA THR A 358 -5.87 -11.29 1.41
C THR A 358 -7.06 -11.22 0.47
N SER A 359 -7.99 -12.16 0.64
CA SER A 359 -9.29 -12.11 -0.03
C SER A 359 -10.15 -10.99 0.58
N ALA A 360 -10.92 -10.30 -0.24
CA ALA A 360 -11.67 -9.11 0.16
C ALA A 360 -13.13 -9.44 0.50
N TYR A 361 -13.47 -9.38 1.79
CA TYR A 361 -14.84 -9.67 2.27
C TYR A 361 -15.53 -8.45 2.89
N SER A 362 -14.78 -7.58 3.58
CA SER A 362 -15.29 -6.33 4.13
C SER A 362 -14.20 -5.26 4.18
N MET A 363 -14.60 -3.99 4.17
CA MET A 363 -13.64 -2.90 4.33
C MET A 363 -12.94 -2.95 5.69
N ASN A 364 -13.64 -3.33 6.77
CA ASN A 364 -13.05 -3.48 8.11
C ASN A 364 -11.94 -4.54 8.13
N GLN A 365 -12.15 -5.68 7.46
CA GLN A 365 -11.15 -6.74 7.32
C GLN A 365 -9.93 -6.27 6.50
N LEU A 366 -10.15 -5.56 5.40
CA LEU A 366 -9.03 -5.01 4.62
C LEU A 366 -8.27 -3.93 5.38
N LYS A 367 -8.95 -3.05 6.12
CA LYS A 367 -8.31 -2.07 7.02
C LYS A 367 -7.50 -2.77 8.10
N ALA A 368 -8.01 -3.85 8.69
CA ALA A 368 -7.29 -4.65 9.69
C ALA A 368 -6.01 -5.29 9.11
N LYS A 369 -6.05 -5.72 7.85
CA LYS A 369 -4.89 -6.32 7.17
C LYS A 369 -3.86 -5.29 6.70
N PHE A 370 -4.30 -4.24 6.00
CA PHE A 370 -3.42 -3.29 5.30
C PHE A 370 -3.23 -1.95 6.01
N GLY A 371 -3.93 -1.71 7.12
CA GLY A 371 -3.91 -0.44 7.86
C GLY A 371 -5.12 0.46 7.58
N SER A 372 -5.33 1.44 8.46
CA SER A 372 -6.50 2.34 8.42
C SER A 372 -6.66 3.11 7.11
N ASP A 373 -5.55 3.45 6.44
CA ASP A 373 -5.57 4.24 5.20
C ASP A 373 -5.98 3.48 3.96
N PHE A 374 -6.03 2.15 4.07
CA PHE A 374 -6.53 1.34 2.98
C PHE A 374 -7.93 1.79 2.55
N GLU A 375 -8.73 2.38 3.43
CA GLU A 375 -10.05 2.93 3.07
C GLU A 375 -9.94 3.99 1.96
N LYS A 376 -9.01 4.94 2.07
CA LYS A 376 -8.83 6.00 1.06
C LYS A 376 -8.26 5.44 -0.24
N ILE A 377 -7.31 4.51 -0.13
CA ILE A 377 -6.61 3.94 -1.29
C ILE A 377 -7.49 2.93 -2.03
N GLY A 378 -8.22 2.10 -1.27
CA GLY A 378 -9.10 1.04 -1.73
C GLY A 378 -10.30 1.55 -2.53
N VAL A 379 -10.73 2.81 -2.33
CA VAL A 379 -11.74 3.46 -3.19
C VAL A 379 -11.33 3.42 -4.67
N ASN A 380 -10.05 3.64 -4.97
CA ASN A 380 -9.54 3.61 -6.35
C ASN A 380 -9.59 2.20 -6.97
N LEU A 381 -9.60 1.14 -6.14
CA LEU A 381 -9.70 -0.24 -6.60
C LEU A 381 -11.14 -0.64 -6.94
N LYS A 382 -12.15 0.13 -6.50
CA LYS A 382 -13.58 -0.15 -6.73
C LYS A 382 -13.92 -1.61 -6.36
N ILE A 383 -13.68 -1.97 -5.10
CA ILE A 383 -13.95 -3.32 -4.59
C ILE A 383 -15.46 -3.49 -4.41
N ASP A 384 -16.00 -4.53 -5.03
CA ASP A 384 -17.43 -4.85 -5.04
C ASP A 384 -17.75 -5.93 -3.99
N PHE A 385 -17.85 -5.50 -2.73
CA PHE A 385 -18.14 -6.40 -1.61
C PHE A 385 -19.51 -7.07 -1.73
N GLU A 386 -20.48 -6.42 -2.38
CA GLU A 386 -21.81 -6.97 -2.58
C GLU A 386 -21.75 -8.20 -3.49
N ALA A 387 -21.05 -8.10 -4.62
CA ALA A 387 -20.85 -9.25 -5.52
C ALA A 387 -20.05 -10.38 -4.86
N VAL A 388 -19.07 -10.07 -4.00
CA VAL A 388 -18.38 -11.10 -3.21
C VAL A 388 -19.33 -11.79 -2.24
N ASN A 389 -20.13 -11.04 -1.50
CA ASN A 389 -21.09 -11.56 -0.52
C ASN A 389 -22.26 -12.33 -1.15
N LYS A 390 -22.57 -12.10 -2.43
CA LYS A 390 -23.49 -12.91 -3.25
C LYS A 390 -22.81 -14.13 -3.90
N GLY A 391 -21.50 -14.29 -3.69
CA GLY A 391 -20.70 -15.33 -4.33
C GLY A 391 -20.62 -15.20 -5.84
N GLU A 392 -20.81 -14.00 -6.40
CA GLU A 392 -20.77 -13.70 -7.83
C GLU A 392 -19.34 -13.42 -8.32
N LYS A 393 -18.50 -12.86 -7.46
CA LYS A 393 -17.09 -12.60 -7.73
C LYS A 393 -16.21 -13.13 -6.61
N GLN A 394 -14.96 -13.46 -6.95
CA GLN A 394 -13.88 -13.59 -5.99
C GLN A 394 -12.91 -12.43 -6.21
N ILE A 395 -12.49 -11.80 -5.11
CA ILE A 395 -11.58 -10.66 -5.14
C ILE A 395 -10.42 -10.92 -4.18
N GLU A 396 -9.20 -10.88 -4.69
CA GLU A 396 -7.96 -10.88 -3.90
C GLU A 396 -7.32 -9.49 -3.99
N VAL A 397 -6.87 -8.97 -2.85
CA VAL A 397 -6.12 -7.71 -2.79
C VAL A 397 -4.70 -8.01 -2.32
N VAL A 398 -3.72 -7.42 -3.01
CA VAL A 398 -2.30 -7.55 -2.69
C VAL A 398 -1.69 -6.17 -2.52
N ASP A 399 -1.01 -5.95 -1.39
CA ASP A 399 -0.15 -4.79 -1.15
C ASP A 399 1.29 -5.16 -1.53
N PHE A 400 1.88 -4.47 -2.51
CA PHE A 400 3.27 -4.62 -2.93
C PHE A 400 4.09 -3.40 -2.49
N LYS A 401 5.18 -3.66 -1.78
CA LYS A 401 6.18 -2.64 -1.38
C LYS A 401 7.51 -2.95 -2.06
N GLN A 402 7.93 -2.07 -2.95
CA GLN A 402 9.27 -2.02 -3.56
C GLN A 402 10.12 -1.06 -2.74
N ILE A 403 10.83 -1.57 -1.72
CA ILE A 403 11.67 -0.74 -0.85
C ILE A 403 13.06 -0.60 -1.49
N TYR A 404 13.43 0.62 -1.88
CA TYR A 404 14.73 0.93 -2.46
C TYR A 404 15.81 1.08 -1.39
N TYR A 405 15.48 1.83 -0.35
CA TYR A 405 16.30 2.00 0.85
C TYR A 405 15.41 2.36 2.04
N THR A 406 15.97 2.24 3.23
CA THR A 406 15.36 2.65 4.48
C THR A 406 16.32 3.62 5.16
N ALA A 407 15.80 4.79 5.52
CA ALA A 407 16.51 5.74 6.34
C ALA A 407 16.13 5.49 7.81
N ASN A 408 17.12 5.57 8.70
CA ASN A 408 16.96 5.27 10.13
C ASN A 408 17.38 6.49 10.95
N PHE A 409 16.68 6.71 12.06
CA PHE A 409 17.07 7.64 13.10
C PHE A 409 17.73 6.85 14.22
N ASP A 410 18.96 7.19 14.57
CA ASP A 410 19.72 6.48 15.60
C ASP A 410 18.98 6.55 16.93
N ALA A 411 18.84 5.39 17.59
CA ALA A 411 18.14 5.31 18.85
C ALA A 411 18.83 6.19 19.91
N PRO A 412 18.09 7.10 20.58
CA PRO A 412 18.66 7.92 21.63
C PRO A 412 19.13 7.03 22.79
N LYS A 413 20.22 7.41 23.45
CA LYS A 413 20.72 6.64 24.60
C LYS A 413 19.80 6.80 25.80
N ASN A 414 19.28 8.01 26.00
CA ASN A 414 18.27 8.33 26.98
C ASN A 414 17.09 9.05 26.32
N PRO A 415 15.86 8.90 26.85
CA PRO A 415 14.67 9.60 26.35
C PRO A 415 14.85 11.12 26.24
N SER A 416 15.62 11.74 27.13
CA SER A 416 15.91 13.18 27.12
C SER A 416 16.72 13.65 25.91
N ASP A 417 17.54 12.79 25.31
CA ASP A 417 18.54 13.17 24.29
C ASP A 417 17.92 13.75 23.03
N VAL A 418 16.63 13.51 22.81
CA VAL A 418 15.89 14.02 21.65
C VAL A 418 15.45 15.48 21.83
N PHE A 419 15.47 16.02 23.04
CA PHE A 419 15.00 17.38 23.37
C PHE A 419 16.18 18.35 23.46
N ALA A 420 15.94 19.64 23.17
CA ALA A 420 16.93 20.68 23.35
C ALA A 420 17.11 21.01 24.85
N GLN A 421 18.25 21.62 25.19
CA GLN A 421 18.49 22.14 26.54
C GLN A 421 17.46 23.21 26.92
N GLY A 422 16.74 22.97 28.02
CA GLY A 422 15.71 23.85 28.57
C GLY A 422 14.28 23.31 28.49
N VAL A 423 14.07 22.18 27.82
CA VAL A 423 12.76 21.50 27.83
C VAL A 423 12.47 20.93 29.22
N THR A 424 11.25 21.10 29.72
CA THR A 424 10.85 20.65 31.07
C THR A 424 9.76 19.59 31.05
N VAL A 425 9.59 18.87 32.17
CA VAL A 425 8.52 17.89 32.33
C VAL A 425 7.13 18.55 32.23
N ASP A 426 6.97 19.76 32.74
CA ASP A 426 5.70 20.49 32.65
C ASP A 426 5.29 20.78 31.20
N GLN A 427 6.27 21.05 30.32
CA GLN A 427 5.99 21.25 28.90
C GLN A 427 5.54 19.96 28.19
N LEU A 428 6.05 18.80 28.62
CA LEU A 428 5.59 17.49 28.15
C LEU A 428 4.15 17.23 28.65
N LYS A 429 3.90 17.41 29.94
CA LYS A 429 2.57 17.25 30.55
C LYS A 429 1.53 18.18 29.92
N ALA A 430 1.88 19.45 29.68
CA ALA A 430 1.01 20.42 29.02
C ALA A 430 0.63 20.02 27.58
N ARG A 431 1.42 19.16 26.94
CA ARG A 431 1.12 18.58 25.62
C ARG A 431 0.38 17.25 25.70
N GLY A 432 0.01 16.81 26.90
CA GLY A 432 -0.70 15.55 27.15
C GLY A 432 0.21 14.33 26.97
N ILE A 433 1.47 14.42 27.39
CA ILE A 433 2.37 13.25 27.42
C ILE A 433 2.31 12.65 28.81
N ASP A 434 1.70 11.47 28.93
CA ASP A 434 1.51 10.73 30.17
C ASP A 434 1.43 9.21 29.88
N GLU A 435 0.99 8.42 30.86
CA GLU A 435 0.85 6.95 30.72
C GLU A 435 -0.21 6.52 29.71
N LYS A 436 -1.22 7.35 29.46
CA LYS A 436 -2.31 7.06 28.50
C LYS A 436 -1.94 7.45 27.08
N THR A 437 -1.00 8.38 26.91
CA THR A 437 -0.51 8.86 25.62
C THR A 437 1.01 9.05 25.66
N PRO A 438 1.79 7.96 25.80
CA PRO A 438 3.23 8.00 25.88
C PRO A 438 3.85 8.41 24.54
N PRO A 439 5.06 8.98 24.56
CA PRO A 439 5.70 9.48 23.36
C PRO A 439 6.38 8.34 22.57
N VAL A 440 6.21 8.37 21.26
CA VAL A 440 6.96 7.54 20.30
C VAL A 440 7.74 8.45 19.36
N TYR A 441 8.84 7.95 18.80
CA TYR A 441 9.58 8.63 17.74
C TYR A 441 9.60 7.80 16.46
N VAL A 442 9.67 8.46 15.29
CA VAL A 442 9.84 7.78 14.01
C VAL A 442 11.28 7.26 13.91
N SER A 443 11.45 5.96 14.09
CA SER A 443 12.76 5.30 14.11
C SER A 443 13.29 4.99 12.72
N SER A 444 12.40 4.78 11.75
CA SER A 444 12.79 4.47 10.37
C SER A 444 11.71 4.86 9.37
N VAL A 445 12.12 5.25 8.17
CA VAL A 445 11.24 5.52 7.03
C VAL A 445 11.75 4.73 5.83
N SER A 446 10.89 3.90 5.23
CA SER A 446 11.18 3.16 4.01
C SER A 446 10.80 3.99 2.80
N TYR A 447 11.74 4.09 1.86
CA TYR A 447 11.58 4.84 0.62
C TYR A 447 11.53 3.88 -0.57
N GLY A 448 10.61 4.14 -1.48
CA GLY A 448 10.42 3.28 -2.63
C GLY A 448 9.11 3.53 -3.35
N ARG A 449 8.42 2.44 -3.69
CA ARG A 449 7.14 2.46 -4.39
C ARG A 449 6.18 1.45 -3.76
N GLN A 450 4.92 1.84 -3.55
CA GLN A 450 3.88 0.96 -3.05
C GLN A 450 2.74 0.82 -4.07
N MET A 451 2.16 -0.36 -4.18
CA MET A 451 1.06 -0.63 -5.11
C MET A 451 0.05 -1.55 -4.47
N TYR A 452 -1.22 -1.18 -4.53
CA TYR A 452 -2.31 -2.09 -4.20
C TYR A 452 -2.88 -2.66 -5.48
N VAL A 453 -3.00 -3.97 -5.54
CA VAL A 453 -3.44 -4.72 -6.71
C VAL A 453 -4.69 -5.50 -6.34
N LYS A 454 -5.78 -5.23 -7.06
CA LYS A 454 -7.02 -6.00 -6.99
C LYS A 454 -7.04 -7.00 -8.14
N PHE A 455 -7.17 -8.28 -7.81
CA PHE A 455 -7.48 -9.36 -8.73
C PHE A 455 -8.96 -9.69 -8.59
N GLU A 456 -9.70 -9.63 -9.69
CA GLU A 456 -11.15 -9.87 -9.70
C GLU A 456 -11.48 -10.95 -10.75
N THR A 457 -12.19 -12.00 -10.34
CA THR A 457 -12.65 -13.05 -11.26
C THR A 457 -14.09 -13.47 -10.94
N THR A 458 -14.79 -13.95 -11.95
CA THR A 458 -16.08 -14.63 -11.80
C THR A 458 -15.93 -16.13 -11.54
N SER A 459 -14.72 -16.67 -11.72
CA SER A 459 -14.39 -18.06 -11.43
C SER A 459 -14.74 -18.45 -10.00
N LYS A 460 -15.19 -19.70 -9.83
CA LYS A 460 -15.52 -20.30 -8.52
C LYS A 460 -14.46 -21.27 -8.03
N SER A 461 -13.31 -21.34 -8.70
CA SER A 461 -12.19 -22.19 -8.28
C SER A 461 -11.67 -21.73 -6.92
N THR A 462 -11.23 -22.68 -6.10
CA THR A 462 -10.53 -22.42 -4.83
C THR A 462 -9.05 -22.09 -5.04
N GLU A 463 -8.54 -22.25 -6.26
CA GLU A 463 -7.12 -22.11 -6.60
C GLU A 463 -6.69 -20.68 -6.89
N LEU A 464 -7.61 -19.71 -6.91
CA LEU A 464 -7.31 -18.31 -7.29
C LEU A 464 -6.13 -17.74 -6.48
N LYS A 465 -6.19 -17.86 -5.15
CA LYS A 465 -5.15 -17.34 -4.26
C LYS A 465 -3.79 -18.01 -4.51
N ALA A 466 -3.79 -19.34 -4.64
CA ALA A 466 -2.57 -20.10 -4.92
C ALA A 466 -1.98 -19.74 -6.29
N ALA A 467 -2.83 -19.54 -7.31
CA ALA A 467 -2.41 -19.12 -8.64
C ALA A 467 -1.80 -17.71 -8.64
N ILE A 468 -2.40 -16.76 -7.90
CA ILE A 468 -1.85 -15.40 -7.74
C ILE A 468 -0.50 -15.45 -7.02
N ASP A 469 -0.39 -16.18 -5.91
CA ASP A 469 0.87 -16.34 -5.18
C ASP A 469 1.97 -16.97 -6.06
N ALA A 470 1.61 -17.94 -6.90
CA ALA A 470 2.53 -18.56 -7.84
C ALA A 470 3.06 -17.56 -8.88
N VAL A 471 2.19 -16.70 -9.42
CA VAL A 471 2.58 -15.63 -10.34
C VAL A 471 3.56 -14.67 -9.67
N ILE A 472 3.25 -14.23 -8.45
CA ILE A 472 4.06 -13.26 -7.71
C ILE A 472 5.45 -13.84 -7.40
N LYS A 473 5.51 -15.13 -7.06
CA LYS A 473 6.77 -15.85 -6.81
C LYS A 473 7.53 -16.24 -8.09
N GLY A 474 7.00 -15.94 -9.28
CA GLY A 474 7.63 -16.27 -10.56
C GLY A 474 7.63 -17.76 -10.89
N VAL A 475 6.72 -18.54 -10.29
CA VAL A 475 6.60 -19.98 -10.55
C VAL A 475 6.07 -20.20 -11.97
N PRO A 476 6.71 -21.04 -12.80
CA PRO A 476 6.19 -21.35 -14.14
C PRO A 476 4.82 -22.03 -14.07
N ILE A 477 3.84 -21.48 -14.79
CA ILE A 477 2.47 -22.02 -14.86
C ILE A 477 2.26 -22.70 -16.21
N LYS A 478 1.84 -23.97 -16.20
CA LYS A 478 1.54 -24.72 -17.42
C LYS A 478 0.26 -24.19 -18.08
N ALA A 479 0.26 -24.01 -19.40
CA ALA A 479 -0.82 -23.36 -20.14
C ALA A 479 -2.18 -24.09 -20.00
N GLU A 480 -2.16 -25.41 -19.84
CA GLU A 480 -3.34 -26.28 -19.70
C GLU A 480 -3.81 -26.46 -18.25
N SER A 481 -3.08 -25.93 -17.27
CA SER A 481 -3.40 -26.08 -15.83
C SER A 481 -4.64 -25.29 -15.41
N GLU A 482 -5.24 -25.69 -14.28
CA GLU A 482 -6.34 -24.94 -13.66
C GLU A 482 -5.94 -23.50 -13.35
N TRP A 483 -4.70 -23.28 -12.86
CA TRP A 483 -4.18 -21.95 -12.56
C TRP A 483 -4.15 -21.05 -13.80
N ALA A 484 -3.71 -21.57 -14.95
CA ALA A 484 -3.72 -20.79 -16.21
C ALA A 484 -5.14 -20.39 -16.64
N ARG A 485 -6.12 -21.28 -16.47
CA ARG A 485 -7.53 -20.99 -16.78
C ARG A 485 -8.08 -19.91 -15.87
N VAL A 486 -7.86 -20.02 -14.56
CA VAL A 486 -8.34 -19.05 -13.57
C VAL A 486 -7.72 -17.67 -13.78
N LEU A 487 -6.40 -17.61 -14.02
CA LEU A 487 -5.69 -16.34 -14.24
C LEU A 487 -6.11 -15.65 -15.55
N LYS A 488 -6.43 -16.41 -16.60
CA LYS A 488 -6.94 -15.84 -17.87
C LYS A 488 -8.26 -15.09 -17.69
N ASP A 489 -9.12 -15.58 -16.80
CA ASP A 489 -10.42 -14.96 -16.49
C ASP A 489 -10.32 -13.97 -15.30
N THR A 490 -9.10 -13.56 -14.93
CA THR A 490 -8.85 -12.63 -13.83
C THR A 490 -8.50 -11.25 -14.36
N LYS A 491 -9.28 -10.25 -13.96
CA LYS A 491 -9.02 -8.84 -14.24
C LYS A 491 -8.13 -8.25 -13.15
N VAL A 492 -7.08 -7.55 -13.54
CA VAL A 492 -6.15 -6.89 -12.62
C VAL A 492 -6.40 -5.39 -12.63
N THR A 493 -6.53 -4.79 -11.45
CA THR A 493 -6.62 -3.34 -11.25
C THR A 493 -5.55 -2.91 -10.27
N VAL A 494 -4.65 -2.01 -10.67
CA VAL A 494 -3.54 -1.54 -9.84
C VAL A 494 -3.74 -0.08 -9.46
N SER A 495 -3.64 0.23 -8.17
CA SER A 495 -3.52 1.59 -7.65
C SER A 495 -2.12 1.79 -7.10
N ILE A 496 -1.37 2.73 -7.68
CA ILE A 496 0.00 3.04 -7.28
C ILE A 496 -0.02 4.18 -6.26
N VAL A 497 0.58 3.94 -5.10
CA VAL A 497 0.77 4.91 -4.02
C VAL A 497 2.26 5.25 -3.95
N GLY A 498 2.59 6.50 -4.27
CA GLY A 498 3.96 6.98 -4.32
C GLY A 498 4.67 6.78 -5.66
N GLY A 499 5.51 7.75 -6.05
CA GLY A 499 6.26 7.76 -7.32
C GLY A 499 6.26 9.13 -8.01
N ASN A 500 6.53 9.17 -9.32
CA ASN A 500 6.44 10.39 -10.12
C ASN A 500 4.99 10.94 -10.14
N ALA A 501 4.77 12.27 -10.14
CA ALA A 501 3.45 12.89 -9.91
C ALA A 501 2.46 12.51 -11.02
N ASP A 502 2.98 12.12 -12.19
CA ASP A 502 2.21 11.61 -13.32
C ASP A 502 1.67 10.17 -13.13
N ARG A 503 2.06 9.47 -12.06
CA ARG A 503 1.73 8.05 -11.84
C ARG A 503 1.06 7.75 -10.49
N ALA A 504 1.14 8.65 -9.51
CA ALA A 504 0.42 8.49 -8.25
C ALA A 504 -1.09 8.60 -8.51
N GLY A 505 -1.89 7.66 -7.99
CA GLY A 505 -3.33 7.62 -8.26
C GLY A 505 -3.73 7.10 -9.65
N ARG A 506 -2.77 6.71 -10.51
CA ARG A 506 -3.07 6.05 -11.78
C ARG A 506 -3.64 4.67 -11.50
N VAL A 507 -4.88 4.45 -11.93
CA VAL A 507 -5.49 3.13 -11.97
C VAL A 507 -5.15 2.47 -13.31
N VAL A 508 -4.31 1.44 -13.29
CA VAL A 508 -4.04 0.61 -14.47
C VAL A 508 -4.93 -0.61 -14.41
N THR A 509 -5.73 -0.82 -15.45
CA THR A 509 -6.52 -2.05 -15.60
C THR A 509 -5.91 -2.88 -16.72
N GLY A 510 -5.64 -4.15 -16.46
CA GLY A 510 -4.96 -5.04 -17.39
C GLY A 510 -5.07 -6.51 -17.00
N THR A 511 -4.16 -7.31 -17.55
CA THR A 511 -4.02 -8.74 -17.23
C THR A 511 -2.92 -8.98 -16.20
N VAL A 512 -2.72 -10.25 -15.86
CA VAL A 512 -1.65 -10.71 -14.98
C VAL A 512 -0.26 -10.47 -15.58
N GLU A 513 -0.13 -10.47 -16.91
CA GLU A 513 1.10 -10.15 -17.63
C GLU A 513 1.46 -8.66 -17.52
N ASP A 514 0.47 -7.77 -17.60
CA ASP A 514 0.67 -6.32 -17.44
C ASP A 514 1.22 -6.00 -16.04
N LEU A 515 0.77 -6.74 -15.02
CA LEU A 515 1.29 -6.61 -13.66
C LEU A 515 2.78 -6.97 -13.57
N LYS A 516 3.24 -8.02 -14.27
CA LYS A 516 4.67 -8.40 -14.27
C LYS A 516 5.53 -7.27 -14.79
N SER A 517 5.13 -6.65 -15.90
CA SER A 517 5.82 -5.48 -16.47
C SER A 517 5.83 -4.33 -15.47
N LEU A 518 4.71 -4.05 -14.81
CA LEU A 518 4.61 -2.96 -13.84
C LEU A 518 5.51 -3.15 -12.60
N ILE A 519 5.65 -4.40 -12.14
CA ILE A 519 6.59 -4.75 -11.06
C ILE A 519 8.03 -4.58 -11.55
N GLN A 520 8.34 -5.01 -12.77
CA GLN A 520 9.69 -4.89 -13.35
C GLN A 520 10.14 -3.44 -13.55
N GLU A 521 9.25 -2.54 -13.94
CA GLU A 521 9.56 -1.10 -14.11
C GLU A 521 10.14 -0.45 -12.84
N GLY A 522 9.70 -0.89 -11.65
CA GLY A 522 10.16 -0.39 -10.35
C GLY A 522 11.19 -1.29 -9.67
N ALA A 523 11.80 -2.24 -10.38
CA ALA A 523 12.65 -3.24 -9.75
C ALA A 523 13.99 -2.71 -9.23
N THR A 524 14.46 -1.55 -9.71
CA THR A 524 15.76 -0.98 -9.34
C THR A 524 15.64 0.51 -9.04
N PHE A 525 16.30 0.94 -7.96
CA PHE A 525 16.42 2.34 -7.61
C PHE A 525 17.35 3.07 -8.58
N SER A 526 16.90 4.19 -9.12
CA SER A 526 17.68 5.04 -10.01
C SER A 526 17.23 6.49 -9.90
N THR A 527 18.02 7.41 -10.45
CA THR A 527 17.64 8.84 -10.50
C THR A 527 16.40 9.09 -11.37
N GLN A 528 16.09 8.17 -12.29
CA GLN A 528 14.86 8.18 -13.10
C GLN A 528 13.64 7.65 -12.35
N ASN A 529 13.86 6.88 -11.28
CA ASN A 529 12.84 6.31 -10.39
C ASN A 529 13.00 6.89 -8.98
N PRO A 530 12.65 8.19 -8.75
CA PRO A 530 12.84 8.82 -7.45
C PRO A 530 12.05 8.07 -6.37
N ALA A 531 12.74 7.76 -5.27
CA ALA A 531 12.13 7.12 -4.13
C ALA A 531 11.25 8.12 -3.38
N VAL A 532 10.06 7.69 -2.96
CA VAL A 532 9.22 8.47 -2.05
C VAL A 532 9.03 7.69 -0.76
N PRO A 533 8.77 8.35 0.37
CA PRO A 533 8.43 7.65 1.61
C PRO A 533 7.14 6.85 1.41
N ILE A 534 7.19 5.54 1.67
CA ILE A 534 6.05 4.62 1.51
C ILE A 534 5.57 4.04 2.84
N SER A 535 6.46 3.93 3.82
CA SER A 535 6.09 3.47 5.16
C SER A 535 7.07 3.97 6.22
N TYR A 536 6.65 3.95 7.48
CA TYR A 536 7.48 4.29 8.62
C TYR A 536 7.25 3.33 9.78
N LYS A 537 8.24 3.29 10.67
CA LYS A 537 8.15 2.61 11.96
C LYS A 537 8.34 3.62 13.08
N THR A 538 7.67 3.37 14.19
CA THR A 538 7.84 4.14 15.41
C THR A 538 8.42 3.26 16.51
N ALA A 539 9.11 3.88 17.46
CA ALA A 539 9.58 3.23 18.67
C ALA A 539 9.20 4.07 19.89
N PHE A 540 8.89 3.40 21.01
CA PHE A 540 8.59 4.07 22.27
C PHE A 540 9.85 4.78 22.77
N LEU A 541 9.74 6.08 23.05
CA LEU A 541 10.87 6.89 23.46
C LEU A 541 11.47 6.42 24.79
N LYS A 542 10.65 5.78 25.65
CA LYS A 542 11.06 5.23 26.94
C LYS A 542 12.18 4.19 26.86
N ASP A 543 12.13 3.29 25.88
CA ASP A 543 13.06 2.14 25.84
C ASP A 543 13.45 1.69 24.43
N ASN A 544 13.16 2.52 23.43
CA ASN A 544 13.47 2.28 22.02
C ASN A 544 12.86 0.99 21.45
N GLN A 545 11.88 0.37 22.12
CA GLN A 545 11.18 -0.77 21.56
C GLN A 545 10.25 -0.33 20.44
N VAL A 546 10.29 -1.06 19.33
CA VAL A 546 9.44 -0.81 18.16
C VAL A 546 7.97 -0.95 18.54
N ALA A 547 7.20 0.08 18.25
CA ALA A 547 5.76 0.11 18.44
C ALA A 547 5.07 -0.72 17.34
N THR A 548 4.15 -1.59 17.75
CA THR A 548 3.39 -2.46 16.85
C THR A 548 1.91 -2.13 16.96
N ILE A 549 1.29 -1.80 15.84
CA ILE A 549 -0.16 -1.60 15.75
C ILE A 549 -0.82 -2.96 15.59
N GLN A 550 -1.58 -3.38 16.61
CA GLN A 550 -2.43 -4.56 16.56
C GLN A 550 -3.80 -4.18 16.02
N SER A 551 -4.37 -5.01 15.15
CA SER A 551 -5.69 -4.80 14.56
C SER A 551 -6.50 -6.08 14.60
N ASN A 552 -7.62 -6.02 15.32
CA ASN A 552 -8.52 -7.15 15.50
C ASN A 552 -9.89 -6.80 14.92
N THR A 553 -10.50 -7.67 14.10
CA THR A 553 -11.88 -7.48 13.61
C THR A 553 -12.51 -8.81 13.25
N ASP A 554 -13.81 -8.91 13.47
CA ASP A 554 -14.63 -9.97 12.91
C ASP A 554 -15.11 -9.58 11.50
N TYR A 555 -15.38 -10.59 10.67
CA TYR A 555 -15.97 -10.43 9.34
C TYR A 555 -16.69 -11.72 8.91
N ILE A 556 -17.56 -11.61 7.91
CA ILE A 556 -18.21 -12.78 7.30
C ILE A 556 -17.44 -13.18 6.06
N GLU A 557 -16.82 -14.36 6.09
CA GLU A 557 -16.19 -14.98 4.93
C GLU A 557 -17.27 -15.64 4.07
N THR A 558 -17.28 -15.33 2.77
CA THR A 558 -18.16 -16.00 1.79
C THR A 558 -17.34 -17.00 0.99
N LYS A 559 -17.56 -18.29 1.21
CA LYS A 559 -16.96 -19.38 0.47
C LYS A 559 -17.93 -19.87 -0.59
N VAL A 560 -17.44 -19.97 -1.83
CA VAL A 560 -18.25 -20.42 -2.96
C VAL A 560 -17.68 -21.71 -3.52
N THR A 561 -18.52 -22.70 -3.73
CA THR A 561 -18.16 -23.95 -4.39
C THR A 561 -19.14 -24.24 -5.50
N SER A 562 -18.64 -24.54 -6.70
CA SER A 562 -19.46 -24.86 -7.86
C SER A 562 -19.29 -26.32 -8.25
N TYR A 563 -20.40 -27.00 -8.52
CA TYR A 563 -20.44 -28.38 -8.99
C TYR A 563 -21.14 -28.44 -10.34
N LYS A 564 -20.46 -28.95 -11.36
CA LYS A 564 -21.01 -29.12 -12.70
C LYS A 564 -21.92 -30.34 -12.77
N ASN A 565 -22.98 -30.26 -13.57
CA ASN A 565 -23.78 -31.43 -13.91
C ASN A 565 -22.91 -32.46 -14.63
N GLY A 566 -23.29 -33.73 -14.50
CA GLY A 566 -22.59 -34.86 -15.12
C GLY A 566 -23.54 -35.82 -15.80
N PHE A 567 -23.00 -36.67 -16.65
CA PHE A 567 -23.74 -37.66 -17.43
C PHE A 567 -23.21 -39.07 -17.16
N LEU A 568 -24.12 -40.03 -16.99
CA LEU A 568 -23.82 -41.45 -16.89
C LEU A 568 -24.45 -42.20 -18.05
N ASN A 569 -23.62 -42.75 -18.92
CA ASN A 569 -24.01 -43.46 -20.13
C ASN A 569 -23.87 -44.95 -19.86
N LEU A 570 -24.95 -45.70 -20.00
CA LEU A 570 -24.99 -47.16 -19.78
C LEU A 570 -25.24 -47.84 -21.12
N HIS A 571 -24.28 -48.65 -21.58
CA HIS A 571 -24.36 -49.36 -22.86
C HIS A 571 -24.30 -50.87 -22.67
N HIS A 572 -25.34 -51.59 -23.11
CA HIS A 572 -25.38 -53.04 -23.12
C HIS A 572 -25.03 -53.61 -24.49
N LYS A 573 -23.89 -54.30 -24.59
CA LYS A 573 -23.44 -55.04 -25.78
C LYS A 573 -23.29 -56.55 -25.52
N GLY A 574 -23.68 -57.03 -24.35
CA GLY A 574 -23.51 -58.43 -23.96
C GLY A 574 -24.59 -59.34 -24.51
N ALA A 575 -24.23 -60.56 -24.87
CA ALA A 575 -25.15 -61.61 -25.29
C ALA A 575 -25.85 -62.28 -24.08
N TYR A 576 -26.50 -61.47 -23.25
CA TYR A 576 -27.27 -61.87 -22.07
C TYR A 576 -28.32 -60.80 -21.72
N ILE A 577 -29.25 -61.11 -20.82
CA ILE A 577 -30.18 -60.10 -20.27
C ILE A 577 -29.50 -59.40 -19.10
N ALA A 578 -29.47 -58.07 -19.09
CA ALA A 578 -28.89 -57.26 -18.02
C ALA A 578 -29.98 -56.55 -17.19
N ARG A 579 -29.68 -56.26 -15.93
CA ARG A 579 -30.42 -55.33 -15.06
C ARG A 579 -29.46 -54.32 -14.48
N TYR A 580 -29.90 -53.07 -14.43
CA TYR A 580 -29.14 -51.98 -13.84
C TYR A 580 -29.81 -51.51 -12.57
N TYR A 581 -28.99 -51.04 -11.63
CA TYR A 581 -29.38 -50.47 -10.36
C TYR A 581 -28.53 -49.24 -10.13
N VAL A 582 -29.11 -48.06 -10.28
CA VAL A 582 -28.47 -46.77 -10.09
C VAL A 582 -29.17 -46.04 -8.96
N TYR A 583 -28.39 -45.61 -7.97
CA TYR A 583 -28.85 -44.84 -6.81
C TYR A 583 -27.90 -43.66 -6.58
N TRP A 584 -28.43 -42.57 -6.05
CA TRP A 584 -27.63 -41.39 -5.71
C TRP A 584 -28.32 -40.60 -4.61
N ASP A 585 -27.60 -39.66 -4.01
CA ASP A 585 -28.15 -38.75 -3.02
C ASP A 585 -28.15 -37.33 -3.59
N GLU A 586 -29.26 -36.62 -3.45
CA GLU A 586 -29.38 -35.20 -3.77
C GLU A 586 -29.17 -34.39 -2.50
N VAL A 587 -28.16 -33.53 -2.49
CA VAL A 587 -27.89 -32.61 -1.38
C VAL A 587 -28.61 -31.29 -1.63
N THR A 588 -29.32 -30.80 -0.63
CA THR A 588 -29.99 -29.50 -0.63
C THR A 588 -29.79 -28.83 0.73
N TYR A 589 -30.04 -27.53 0.81
CA TYR A 589 -29.94 -26.78 2.06
C TYR A 589 -31.27 -26.07 2.29
N ASP A 590 -31.75 -26.06 3.53
CA ASP A 590 -32.96 -25.32 3.89
C ASP A 590 -32.67 -23.83 4.12
N LYS A 591 -33.70 -23.07 4.52
CA LYS A 591 -33.61 -21.63 4.79
C LYS A 591 -32.65 -21.26 5.94
N ASP A 592 -32.38 -22.22 6.82
CA ASP A 592 -31.51 -22.06 7.99
C ASP A 592 -30.08 -22.57 7.68
N GLY A 593 -29.85 -23.04 6.45
CA GLY A 593 -28.56 -23.52 5.97
C GLY A 593 -28.23 -24.95 6.38
N ILE A 594 -29.20 -25.71 6.89
CA ILE A 594 -29.02 -27.10 7.32
C ILE A 594 -29.07 -28.01 6.09
N GLU A 595 -28.09 -28.91 6.00
CA GLU A 595 -28.00 -29.88 4.92
C GLU A 595 -29.11 -30.93 5.01
N SER A 596 -29.82 -31.14 3.90
CA SER A 596 -30.84 -32.16 3.72
C SER A 596 -30.46 -33.07 2.56
N ILE A 597 -30.38 -34.36 2.85
CA ILE A 597 -29.98 -35.41 1.91
C ILE A 597 -31.20 -36.22 1.52
N ARG A 598 -31.50 -36.28 0.21
CA ARG A 598 -32.59 -37.11 -0.32
C ARG A 598 -32.04 -38.19 -1.24
N SER A 599 -32.20 -39.45 -0.84
CA SER A 599 -31.85 -40.57 -1.71
C SER A 599 -32.82 -40.72 -2.89
N ARG A 600 -32.26 -41.02 -4.04
CA ARG A 600 -32.95 -41.21 -5.32
C ARG A 600 -32.50 -42.50 -5.98
N GLN A 601 -33.33 -42.96 -6.91
CA GLN A 601 -33.07 -44.14 -7.71
C GLN A 601 -33.48 -43.88 -9.16
N TRP A 602 -32.80 -44.54 -10.09
CA TRP A 602 -33.17 -44.47 -11.50
C TRP A 602 -34.49 -45.22 -11.72
N GLU A 603 -35.40 -44.61 -12.48
CA GLU A 603 -36.78 -45.09 -12.70
C GLU A 603 -36.85 -46.50 -13.32
N ASP A 604 -35.79 -46.88 -14.01
CA ASP A 604 -35.67 -48.11 -14.77
C ASP A 604 -34.86 -49.20 -14.05
N ASN A 605 -34.58 -48.99 -12.75
CA ASN A 605 -33.91 -49.96 -11.90
C ASN A 605 -34.60 -51.32 -11.93
N GLY A 606 -33.83 -52.39 -12.12
CA GLY A 606 -34.31 -53.77 -12.15
C GLY A 606 -35.10 -54.17 -13.41
N LYS A 607 -35.32 -53.26 -14.38
CA LYS A 607 -35.90 -53.63 -15.68
C LYS A 607 -34.89 -54.42 -16.51
N SER A 608 -35.38 -55.48 -17.17
CA SER A 608 -34.57 -56.33 -18.04
C SER A 608 -34.19 -55.58 -19.33
N ARG A 609 -32.89 -55.60 -19.68
CA ARG A 609 -32.34 -54.98 -20.89
C ARG A 609 -31.66 -56.02 -21.77
N THR A 610 -31.89 -55.92 -23.07
CA THR A 610 -31.30 -56.79 -24.09
C THR A 610 -30.12 -56.10 -24.78
N ALA A 611 -29.34 -56.88 -25.53
CA ALA A 611 -28.21 -56.36 -26.30
C ALA A 611 -28.63 -55.20 -27.22
N GLY A 612 -27.78 -54.18 -27.32
CA GLY A 612 -28.02 -52.95 -28.06
C GLY A 612 -28.62 -51.81 -27.23
N PHE A 613 -29.03 -52.05 -25.98
CA PHE A 613 -29.58 -51.02 -25.11
C PHE A 613 -28.56 -49.92 -24.79
N GLN A 614 -28.97 -48.66 -24.89
CA GLN A 614 -28.20 -47.49 -24.50
C GLN A 614 -29.11 -46.49 -23.79
N THR A 615 -28.59 -45.84 -22.76
CA THR A 615 -29.27 -44.75 -22.05
C THR A 615 -28.25 -43.79 -21.47
N GLU A 616 -28.67 -42.54 -21.29
CA GLU A 616 -27.90 -41.49 -20.63
C GLU A 616 -28.73 -40.97 -19.45
N ILE A 617 -28.12 -40.96 -18.27
CA ILE A 617 -28.70 -40.44 -17.04
C ILE A 617 -27.98 -39.15 -16.72
N GLN A 618 -28.74 -38.04 -16.73
CA GLN A 618 -28.21 -36.74 -16.35
C GLN A 618 -28.31 -36.54 -14.83
N PHE A 619 -27.20 -36.15 -14.22
CA PHE A 619 -27.12 -35.77 -12.81
C PHE A 619 -26.88 -34.28 -12.68
N ARG A 620 -27.64 -33.63 -11.80
CA ARG A 620 -27.38 -32.25 -11.39
C ARG A 620 -26.11 -32.19 -10.54
N GLY A 621 -25.46 -31.02 -10.50
CA GLY A 621 -24.24 -30.80 -9.72
C GLY A 621 -24.37 -31.06 -8.21
N ASN A 622 -25.60 -31.06 -7.67
CA ASN A 622 -25.87 -31.35 -6.26
C ASN A 622 -25.94 -32.85 -5.91
N VAL A 623 -25.65 -33.73 -6.88
CA VAL A 623 -25.66 -35.18 -6.68
C VAL A 623 -24.36 -35.65 -6.03
N ARG A 624 -24.49 -36.53 -5.02
CA ARG A 624 -23.40 -37.22 -4.31
C ARG A 624 -23.68 -38.71 -4.23
N ASN A 625 -22.68 -39.48 -3.78
CA ASN A 625 -22.80 -40.90 -3.46
C ASN A 625 -23.43 -41.74 -4.60
N ILE A 626 -22.96 -41.54 -5.83
CA ILE A 626 -23.48 -42.28 -6.99
C ILE A 626 -23.08 -43.76 -6.86
N ARG A 627 -24.07 -44.63 -6.95
CA ARG A 627 -23.95 -46.08 -6.82
C ARG A 627 -24.50 -46.73 -8.08
N VAL A 628 -23.71 -47.59 -8.70
CA VAL A 628 -24.10 -48.30 -9.93
C VAL A 628 -23.79 -49.78 -9.77
N LYS A 629 -24.82 -50.61 -9.98
CA LYS A 629 -24.71 -52.06 -10.01
C LYS A 629 -25.37 -52.61 -11.28
N ILE A 630 -24.68 -53.54 -11.94
CA ILE A 630 -25.15 -54.23 -13.15
C ILE A 630 -25.17 -55.72 -12.85
N GLN A 631 -26.27 -56.38 -13.18
CA GLN A 631 -26.43 -57.82 -13.05
C GLN A 631 -26.79 -58.45 -14.40
N GLU A 632 -26.27 -59.64 -14.68
CA GLU A 632 -26.66 -60.47 -15.82
C GLU A 632 -27.55 -61.63 -15.39
N LYS A 633 -28.44 -62.09 -16.28
CA LYS A 633 -29.25 -63.28 -16.06
C LYS A 633 -28.46 -64.54 -16.48
N THR A 634 -28.17 -65.42 -15.52
CA THR A 634 -27.31 -66.59 -15.75
C THR A 634 -28.04 -67.79 -16.35
N GLY A 635 -29.36 -67.88 -16.15
CA GLY A 635 -30.15 -69.07 -16.43
C GLY A 635 -30.11 -70.16 -15.35
N LEU A 636 -29.36 -69.95 -14.26
CA LEU A 636 -29.27 -70.88 -13.13
C LEU A 636 -30.36 -70.60 -12.10
N VAL A 637 -31.00 -71.65 -11.58
CA VAL A 637 -32.05 -71.51 -10.55
C VAL A 637 -31.49 -71.04 -9.21
N TRP A 638 -30.27 -71.48 -8.85
CA TRP A 638 -29.62 -71.13 -7.59
C TRP A 638 -28.84 -69.79 -7.61
N GLU A 639 -28.61 -69.21 -8.79
CA GLU A 639 -27.95 -67.92 -8.95
C GLU A 639 -28.57 -67.17 -10.14
N PRO A 640 -29.86 -66.80 -10.09
CA PRO A 640 -30.60 -66.30 -11.25
C PRO A 640 -30.03 -65.00 -11.83
N TRP A 641 -29.31 -64.23 -11.00
CA TRP A 641 -28.64 -62.99 -11.38
C TRP A 641 -27.22 -62.96 -10.82
N ARG A 642 -26.24 -62.75 -11.70
CA ARG A 642 -24.82 -62.58 -11.34
C ARG A 642 -24.41 -61.12 -11.48
N THR A 643 -23.62 -60.61 -10.54
CA THR A 643 -23.15 -59.22 -10.59
C THR A 643 -21.99 -59.08 -11.58
N VAL A 644 -22.13 -58.17 -12.55
CA VAL A 644 -21.11 -57.85 -13.56
C VAL A 644 -20.29 -56.63 -13.14
N TYR A 645 -20.95 -55.63 -12.54
CA TYR A 645 -20.35 -54.39 -12.07
C TYR A 645 -21.02 -53.97 -10.78
N ASN A 646 -20.26 -53.48 -9.80
CA ASN A 646 -20.79 -52.95 -8.55
C ASN A 646 -19.81 -51.94 -7.95
N ARG A 647 -20.15 -50.66 -8.03
CA ARG A 647 -19.34 -49.57 -7.47
C ARG A 647 -20.24 -48.60 -6.73
N SER A 648 -19.75 -48.13 -5.59
CA SER A 648 -20.35 -47.10 -4.75
C SER A 648 -19.41 -45.90 -4.69
N ASP A 649 -19.96 -44.75 -4.28
CA ASP A 649 -19.22 -43.50 -4.11
C ASP A 649 -18.44 -43.07 -5.37
N LEU A 650 -19.09 -43.22 -6.53
CA LEU A 650 -18.53 -42.76 -7.78
C LEU A 650 -18.56 -41.22 -7.81
N PRO A 651 -17.43 -40.55 -8.11
CA PRO A 651 -17.41 -39.11 -8.22
C PRO A 651 -18.26 -38.66 -9.42
N LEU A 652 -18.99 -37.56 -9.23
CA LEU A 652 -19.70 -36.89 -10.31
C LEU A 652 -18.66 -36.27 -11.25
N VAL A 653 -18.67 -36.73 -12.50
CA VAL A 653 -17.75 -36.34 -13.58
C VAL A 653 -18.57 -35.81 -14.74
N GLN A 654 -17.95 -35.07 -15.67
CA GLN A 654 -18.68 -34.53 -16.82
C GLN A 654 -19.33 -35.65 -17.62
N LYS A 655 -18.60 -36.72 -17.94
CA LYS A 655 -19.18 -37.89 -18.59
C LYS A 655 -18.52 -39.18 -18.11
N ARG A 656 -19.37 -40.13 -17.70
CA ARG A 656 -18.98 -41.50 -17.35
C ARG A 656 -19.71 -42.45 -18.28
N THR A 657 -19.00 -43.31 -18.99
CA THR A 657 -19.59 -44.35 -19.83
C THR A 657 -19.24 -45.72 -19.28
N ILE A 658 -20.25 -46.54 -18.99
CA ILE A 658 -20.09 -47.93 -18.55
C ILE A 658 -20.67 -48.83 -19.64
N VAL A 659 -19.82 -49.68 -20.22
CA VAL A 659 -20.20 -50.61 -21.29
C VAL A 659 -20.07 -52.03 -20.78
N ASN A 660 -21.19 -52.75 -20.63
CA ASN A 660 -21.13 -54.19 -20.33
C ASN A 660 -21.27 -55.01 -21.64
N SER A 661 -20.47 -56.05 -21.78
CA SER A 661 -20.33 -56.87 -22.99
C SER A 661 -20.03 -58.34 -22.65
N GLY A 662 -19.67 -59.15 -23.64
CA GLY A 662 -19.33 -60.56 -23.46
C GLY A 662 -20.53 -61.51 -23.58
N THR A 663 -20.39 -62.72 -23.04
CA THR A 663 -21.44 -63.75 -23.02
C THR A 663 -21.84 -64.05 -21.59
N THR A 664 -22.97 -64.73 -21.37
CA THR A 664 -23.46 -65.12 -20.03
C THR A 664 -22.42 -65.90 -19.19
N ILE A 665 -21.49 -66.59 -19.84
CA ILE A 665 -20.44 -67.38 -19.15
C ILE A 665 -19.26 -66.48 -18.74
N ARG A 666 -18.98 -65.44 -19.54
CA ARG A 666 -17.85 -64.52 -19.36
C ARG A 666 -18.31 -63.09 -19.64
N PRO A 667 -19.10 -62.48 -18.73
CA PRO A 667 -19.44 -61.07 -18.84
C PRO A 667 -18.18 -60.22 -18.71
N LYS A 668 -18.15 -59.11 -19.43
CA LYS A 668 -17.09 -58.10 -19.36
C LYS A 668 -17.72 -56.74 -19.14
N TYR A 669 -16.95 -55.80 -18.60
CA TYR A 669 -17.32 -54.40 -18.58
C TYR A 669 -16.10 -53.52 -18.90
N ASP A 670 -16.38 -52.32 -19.38
CA ASP A 670 -15.42 -51.24 -19.55
C ASP A 670 -16.00 -49.96 -18.95
N GLU A 671 -15.15 -49.15 -18.33
CA GLU A 671 -15.53 -47.89 -17.69
C GLU A 671 -14.60 -46.78 -18.17
N LYS A 672 -15.19 -45.75 -18.80
CA LYS A 672 -14.47 -44.59 -19.30
C LYS A 672 -14.97 -43.32 -18.63
N VAL A 673 -14.03 -42.49 -18.17
CA VAL A 673 -14.30 -41.17 -17.58
C VAL A 673 -13.72 -40.09 -18.48
N GLU A 674 -14.51 -39.06 -18.76
CA GLU A 674 -14.10 -37.89 -19.53
C GLU A 674 -14.34 -36.63 -18.68
N ASN A 675 -13.26 -35.88 -18.41
CA ASN A 675 -13.25 -34.61 -17.67
C ASN A 675 -12.49 -33.57 -18.53
N ASN A 676 -13.04 -32.38 -18.75
CA ASN A 676 -12.36 -31.25 -19.43
C ASN A 676 -11.47 -30.41 -18.51
#